data_AF-A0A7G8EH79-F1
#
_entry.id   AF-A0A7G8EH79-F1
#
_cell.length_a   1.000
_cell.length_b   1.000
_cell.length_c   1.000
_cell.angle_alpha   90.00
_cell.angle_beta   90.00
_cell.angle_gamma   90.00
#
_symmetry.space_group_name_H-M   'P 1'
#
loop_
_entity.id
_entity.type
_entity.pdbx_description
1 polymer ?
#
loop_
_entity_poly.entity_id
_entity_poly.type
_entity_poly.pdbx_seq_one_letter_code
_entity_poly.pdbx_strand_id
1 'polypeptide(L)'
;MALIKVGNFSQDITNFDPANDQLDFGSISVHSLILGQEPDGTATIVYPWQPNQFQRILGANGQGIQWSDLNEGNFAPVGNEHLRGDIGGVFSWEKGIGPAFDPGNPDRESTVYIRSHERDSVTTIENFDPVTDKINFLYFGTRERLSVVNEGADLVISSEPIGQRFVFKGVQKEELIGANLEFHFDQIQEDLLDRAFGFQPEQLSLVNRTMLFTPEGGPTDGFQTRVGAFVTASGEAPGQPRSLEESTRQIQERAEQQQAAELIPQETGAEMDMPMGTGMDMDMGTGMDMDMGAGMDMDMTPPDLTNVVMNLPSGSNVHNSCLQLEVDGSLWWGGGMGGNLIVRNPMGFAIDGWEVSFLTPHDQFQSWAGNATVEDLGNGLNRVTFTPAAWNNSIPANGEISISFNAQGVGISNGGELTRSNFFAPAQASMEMEMNMDTNMEMDSGMEVDSGSPADLEPTVDLQPNASGLEVSATITGGWSGTFAGNVIVTNNTDESLGTDWSVSFVSDAPLKSVSNFEFTNTLRDDGRYAITLMPKSWSAPLAAGAAQSSYYQGSGDFADPNQVFDLAATAIISSDTAQQPDSAESGDSSDGGATPPVVSLVTEGGANTEGVPVREGGTVTIDDERPNGTTDKRVVTYFEEWGIYGRDVNLSDVDGQSMTHMNYSFFDVKADGSITLFDPYAALQKRFDQSDQVSRTFSTSEYAAMAPELLDSYENSGRYTTTESGDSITVTSVPVGWNGVGDNDAGNFEQLRRFKELNPEVNLGFALGGWTLSDEFSTAYATQEGRDKFVSETVRIFETYDFFNVVDFDWEYPGGGGKAGNAVSTSDGENFALVLRDLRSALDDLSAETGRDFEVSIATAGGQEKLANLNLEGIDPYVDFYNVMTYDFHGGWENATGHQAAMTGDANDYDITGAVDVFEGAGVDLGKVVLGAPAYTRAWGNVLDGGTFGYQQPGSGLDATGSFQAGVYDYKDLLDDVVTGSRILYWDDDNKAAFLYDGDEWSSMETTATIAGKAAYVDKKGLGGMMFWALSNDAEGDASLVEAADDLLRQGASYAEVIGRAPEFDFIVGGDGQFGLDDFLLFA
;
A
#
# COMPACT_ATOMS: atom_id res chain seq x y z
N MET A 1 14.23 32.02 27.67
CA MET A 1 14.59 30.95 26.73
C MET A 1 15.61 31.47 25.75
N ALA A 2 16.85 30.99 25.86
CA ALA A 2 17.79 31.08 24.76
C ALA A 2 17.56 29.89 23.82
N LEU A 3 17.48 30.18 22.53
CA LEU A 3 17.42 29.17 21.49
C LEU A 3 18.86 28.85 21.07
N ILE A 4 19.31 27.63 21.34
CA ILE A 4 20.69 27.18 21.15
C ILE A 4 20.74 26.27 19.93
N LYS A 5 21.38 26.76 18.88
CA LYS A 5 21.54 26.01 17.64
C LYS A 5 22.45 24.80 17.84
N VAL A 6 21.92 23.65 17.46
CA VAL A 6 22.65 22.40 17.33
C VAL A 6 23.38 22.38 15.97
N GLY A 7 24.46 21.59 15.86
CA GLY A 7 25.13 21.31 14.57
C GLY A 7 26.59 21.75 14.41
N ASN A 8 27.19 22.50 15.34
CA ASN A 8 28.65 22.73 15.34
C ASN A 8 29.41 21.64 16.14
N PHE A 9 29.65 20.48 15.54
CA PHE A 9 30.21 19.28 16.21
C PHE A 9 31.65 19.41 16.73
N SER A 10 32.29 20.56 16.52
CA SER A 10 33.62 20.87 17.04
C SER A 10 33.60 21.70 18.33
N GLN A 11 32.42 22.06 18.83
CA GLN A 11 32.25 22.88 20.03
C GLN A 11 31.16 22.32 20.94
N ASP A 12 31.47 22.23 22.23
CA ASP A 12 30.47 21.88 23.25
C ASP A 12 29.44 23.01 23.39
N ILE A 13 28.19 22.64 23.63
CA ILE A 13 27.15 23.56 24.09
C ILE A 13 27.46 23.88 25.54
N THR A 14 27.75 25.15 25.86
CA THR A 14 28.15 25.57 27.21
C THR A 14 27.15 26.56 27.80
N ASN A 15 27.01 26.55 29.13
CA ASN A 15 26.05 27.36 29.87
C ASN A 15 24.59 27.05 29.57
N PHE A 16 24.28 25.82 29.18
CA PHE A 16 22.90 25.37 28.97
C PHE A 16 22.12 25.37 30.29
N ASP A 17 20.98 26.06 30.34
CA ASP A 17 20.06 26.03 31.48
C ASP A 17 18.85 25.14 31.15
N PRO A 18 18.76 23.91 31.69
CA PRO A 18 17.64 23.01 31.40
C PRO A 18 16.28 23.53 31.91
N ALA A 19 16.26 24.54 32.78
CA ALA A 19 15.00 25.16 33.18
C ALA A 19 14.47 26.17 32.16
N ASN A 20 15.31 26.67 31.25
CA ASN A 20 14.98 27.84 30.43
C ASN A 20 15.39 27.72 28.97
N ASP A 21 16.37 26.92 28.58
CA ASP A 21 16.93 26.95 27.23
C ASP A 21 16.36 25.84 26.33
N GLN A 22 16.38 26.09 25.02
CA GLN A 22 15.90 25.18 23.99
C GLN A 22 17.03 24.80 23.04
N LEU A 23 17.09 23.51 22.71
CA LEU A 23 17.90 22.98 21.61
C LEU A 23 17.13 23.18 20.30
N ASP A 24 17.76 23.90 19.38
CA ASP A 24 17.25 24.17 18.04
C ASP A 24 18.00 23.32 17.02
N PHE A 25 17.32 22.30 16.54
CA PHE A 25 17.82 21.41 15.49
C PHE A 25 17.61 22.02 14.09
N GLY A 26 16.84 23.10 13.94
CA GLY A 26 16.56 23.71 12.65
C GLY A 26 16.03 22.72 11.61
N SER A 27 16.63 22.72 10.42
CA SER A 27 16.36 21.77 9.34
C SER A 27 17.39 20.64 9.28
N ILE A 28 18.11 20.37 10.38
CA ILE A 28 19.13 19.32 10.42
C ILE A 28 18.46 17.96 10.19
N SER A 29 18.97 17.24 9.19
CA SER A 29 18.58 15.86 8.92
C SER A 29 19.13 14.93 10.00
N VAL A 30 18.37 13.89 10.34
CA VAL A 30 18.82 12.78 11.20
C VAL A 30 20.11 12.13 10.68
N HIS A 31 20.40 12.20 9.38
CA HIS A 31 21.67 11.75 8.79
C HIS A 31 22.89 12.54 9.23
N SER A 32 22.70 13.72 9.80
CA SER A 32 23.78 14.59 10.26
C SER A 32 23.97 14.53 11.78
N LEU A 33 23.18 13.75 12.52
CA LEU A 33 23.18 13.78 13.97
C LEU A 33 22.54 12.53 14.57
N ILE A 34 23.21 11.95 15.56
CA ILE A 34 22.62 10.96 16.47
C ILE A 34 22.77 11.44 17.92
N LEU A 35 21.93 10.93 18.80
CA LEU A 35 21.95 11.24 20.22
C LEU A 35 22.87 10.25 20.93
N GLY A 36 23.86 10.76 21.64
CA GLY A 36 24.78 9.94 22.42
C GLY A 36 24.79 10.33 23.89
N GLN A 37 25.45 9.51 24.69
CA GLN A 37 25.67 9.73 26.11
C GLN A 37 27.06 9.22 26.48
N GLU A 38 27.85 10.06 27.14
CA GLU A 38 29.17 9.68 27.64
C GLU A 38 29.04 8.73 28.86
N PRO A 39 30.10 7.97 29.21
CA PRO A 39 30.06 7.05 30.35
C PRO A 39 29.73 7.69 31.72
N ASP A 40 29.86 9.00 31.86
CA ASP A 40 29.48 9.75 33.06
C ASP A 40 28.04 10.26 33.04
N GLY A 41 27.28 9.93 31.99
CA GLY A 41 25.88 10.31 31.79
C GLY A 41 25.68 11.61 30.99
N THR A 42 26.76 12.31 30.61
CA THR A 42 26.66 13.57 29.87
C THR A 42 26.02 13.36 28.50
N ALA A 43 24.94 14.08 28.21
CA ALA A 43 24.28 14.11 26.92
C ALA A 43 25.21 14.67 25.84
N THR A 44 25.28 13.98 24.72
CA THR A 44 26.09 14.36 23.57
C THR A 44 25.32 14.31 22.29
N ILE A 45 25.70 15.17 21.37
CA ILE A 45 25.20 15.21 20.01
C ILE A 45 26.36 14.75 19.12
N VAL A 46 26.24 13.56 18.54
CA VAL A 46 27.33 12.90 17.83
C VAL A 46 27.12 13.04 16.33
N TYR A 47 28.20 13.37 15.61
CA TYR A 47 28.18 13.33 14.16
C TYR A 47 28.42 11.89 13.70
N PRO A 48 27.42 11.20 13.09
CA PRO A 48 27.48 9.76 12.85
C PRO A 48 28.68 9.34 11.98
N TRP A 49 29.15 10.22 11.10
CA TRP A 49 30.23 9.93 10.15
C TRP A 49 31.63 10.18 10.70
N GLN A 50 31.76 10.88 11.84
CA GLN A 50 33.03 11.07 12.53
C GLN A 50 32.82 10.89 14.05
N PRO A 51 32.94 9.66 14.59
CA PRO A 51 32.67 9.36 16.01
C PRO A 51 33.36 10.28 17.03
N ASN A 52 34.53 10.82 16.64
CA ASN A 52 35.33 11.72 17.46
C ASN A 52 34.83 13.18 17.45
N GLN A 53 33.86 13.53 16.59
CA GLN A 53 33.20 14.81 16.54
C GLN A 53 31.84 14.71 17.23
N PHE A 54 31.72 15.40 18.35
CA PHE A 54 30.48 15.45 19.12
C PHE A 54 30.45 16.71 19.97
N GLN A 55 29.24 17.14 20.33
CA GLN A 55 29.01 18.29 21.21
C GLN A 55 28.51 17.76 22.54
N ARG A 56 29.18 18.10 23.63
CA ARG A 56 28.63 17.88 24.97
C ARG A 56 27.65 18.99 25.31
N ILE A 57 26.60 18.66 26.03
CA ILE A 57 25.69 19.64 26.62
C ILE A 57 26.16 19.92 28.05
N LEU A 58 26.69 21.12 28.28
CA LEU A 58 27.31 21.51 29.56
C LEU A 58 26.58 22.69 30.19
N GLY A 59 26.29 22.58 31.49
CA GLY A 59 25.69 23.66 32.28
C GLY A 59 26.67 24.81 32.58
N ALA A 60 26.19 25.86 33.23
CA ALA A 60 27.00 27.07 33.53
C ALA A 60 28.21 26.82 34.46
N ASN A 61 28.22 25.71 35.19
CA ASN A 61 29.33 25.26 36.04
C ASN A 61 30.28 24.28 35.31
N GLY A 62 30.05 23.98 34.04
CA GLY A 62 30.79 23.01 33.24
C GLY A 62 30.48 21.55 33.58
N GLN A 63 29.43 21.26 34.36
CA GLN A 63 28.93 19.89 34.54
C GLN A 63 28.12 19.46 33.32
N GLY A 64 28.22 18.17 32.96
CA GLY A 64 27.40 17.57 31.91
C GLY A 64 25.92 17.58 32.28
N ILE A 65 25.09 18.00 31.35
CA ILE A 65 23.63 17.86 31.41
C ILE A 65 23.30 16.46 30.91
N GLN A 66 22.44 15.74 31.62
CA GLN A 66 21.97 14.42 31.20
C GLN A 66 20.69 14.56 30.37
N TRP A 67 20.38 13.57 29.53
CA TRP A 67 19.08 13.51 28.85
C TRP A 67 17.91 13.52 29.84
N SER A 68 18.10 12.86 30.99
CA SER A 68 17.15 12.86 32.10
C SER A 68 16.97 14.22 32.81
N ASP A 69 17.83 15.22 32.56
CA ASP A 69 17.68 16.58 33.08
C ASP A 69 16.78 17.45 32.20
N LEU A 70 16.54 17.07 30.94
CA LEU A 70 15.75 17.83 29.99
C LEU A 70 14.24 17.55 30.12
N ASN A 71 13.39 18.36 29.51
CA ASN A 71 11.94 18.22 29.40
C ASN A 71 11.49 18.65 27.99
N GLU A 72 10.21 18.43 27.67
CA GLU A 72 9.62 18.80 26.37
C GLU A 72 9.94 20.25 25.97
N GLY A 73 9.86 21.18 26.92
CA GLY A 73 10.15 22.59 26.69
C GLY A 73 11.62 22.92 26.39
N ASN A 74 12.54 21.94 26.44
CA ASN A 74 13.93 22.08 26.03
C ASN A 74 14.18 21.76 24.56
N PHE A 75 13.16 21.34 23.80
CA PHE A 75 13.27 21.08 22.38
C PHE A 75 12.49 22.15 21.63
N ALA A 76 13.12 22.85 20.69
CA ALA A 76 12.37 23.63 19.71
C ALA A 76 11.60 22.67 18.77
N PRO A 77 10.53 23.12 18.09
CA PRO A 77 9.81 22.26 17.16
C PRO A 77 10.75 21.59 16.15
N VAL A 78 10.69 20.27 16.07
CA VAL A 78 11.59 19.45 15.25
C VAL A 78 10.83 19.07 13.98
N GLY A 79 11.20 19.68 12.85
CA GLY A 79 10.52 19.46 11.58
C GLY A 79 10.74 18.06 10.98
N ASN A 80 11.93 17.48 11.18
CA ASN A 80 12.27 16.15 10.67
C ASN A 80 11.65 15.04 11.54
N GLU A 81 10.91 14.13 10.93
CA GLU A 81 10.18 13.07 11.62
C GLU A 81 11.06 11.99 12.27
N HIS A 82 12.00 11.42 11.54
CA HIS A 82 12.94 10.43 12.10
C HIS A 82 13.70 11.00 13.30
N LEU A 83 14.15 12.25 13.21
CA LEU A 83 14.82 12.92 14.32
C LEU A 83 13.89 13.09 15.54
N ARG A 84 12.59 13.32 15.33
CA ARG A 84 11.60 13.28 16.43
C ARG A 84 11.51 11.89 17.05
N GLY A 85 11.53 10.84 16.22
CA GLY A 85 11.55 9.45 16.67
C GLY A 85 12.77 9.13 17.52
N ASP A 86 13.96 9.48 17.05
CA ASP A 86 15.23 9.23 17.74
C ASP A 86 15.30 9.97 19.08
N ILE A 87 14.90 11.26 19.09
CA ILE A 87 14.78 12.04 20.33
C ILE A 87 13.77 11.39 21.26
N GLY A 88 12.63 10.95 20.70
CA GLY A 88 11.57 10.29 21.43
C GLY A 88 12.01 9.01 22.12
N GLY A 89 12.73 8.13 21.42
CA GLY A 89 13.30 6.89 21.94
C GLY A 89 14.26 7.15 23.09
N VAL A 90 15.33 7.91 22.84
CA VAL A 90 16.37 8.19 23.85
C VAL A 90 15.80 8.88 25.07
N PHE A 91 14.96 9.90 24.86
CA PHE A 91 14.42 10.66 25.97
C PHE A 91 13.41 9.85 26.79
N SER A 92 12.59 9.02 26.13
CA SER A 92 11.65 8.14 26.84
C SER A 92 12.38 7.11 27.68
N TRP A 93 13.47 6.54 27.17
CA TRP A 93 14.31 5.63 27.94
C TRP A 93 14.85 6.29 29.20
N GLU A 94 15.46 7.46 29.06
CA GLU A 94 16.09 8.21 30.15
C GLU A 94 15.09 8.75 31.18
N LYS A 95 13.83 8.90 30.79
CA LYS A 95 12.72 9.32 31.66
C LYS A 95 11.92 8.15 32.25
N GLY A 96 12.22 6.91 31.86
CA GLY A 96 11.45 5.75 32.29
C GLY A 96 10.02 5.76 31.74
N ILE A 97 9.83 6.20 30.50
CA ILE A 97 8.55 6.30 29.81
C ILE A 97 8.41 5.15 28.80
N GLY A 98 7.24 4.54 28.73
CA GLY A 98 6.89 3.49 27.77
C GLY A 98 7.00 2.06 28.31
N PRO A 99 6.83 1.06 27.42
CA PRO A 99 6.55 -0.33 27.82
C PRO A 99 7.69 -1.03 28.57
N ALA A 100 8.94 -0.56 28.45
CA ALA A 100 10.07 -1.10 29.22
C ALA A 100 9.97 -0.81 30.73
N PHE A 101 9.20 0.22 31.11
CA PHE A 101 9.09 0.71 32.48
C PHE A 101 7.71 0.52 33.09
N ASP A 102 6.72 0.17 32.27
CA ASP A 102 5.35 -0.07 32.72
C ASP A 102 5.25 -1.40 33.51
N PRO A 103 4.98 -1.37 34.84
CA PRO A 103 4.78 -2.60 35.61
C PRO A 103 3.52 -3.39 35.22
N GLY A 104 2.62 -2.80 34.42
CA GLY A 104 1.44 -3.46 33.86
C GLY A 104 1.69 -4.19 32.55
N ASN A 105 2.86 -4.03 31.92
CA ASN A 105 3.21 -4.72 30.68
C ASN A 105 3.57 -6.20 30.98
N PRO A 106 2.77 -7.18 30.54
CA PRO A 106 3.01 -8.59 30.83
C PRO A 106 4.26 -9.14 30.14
N ASP A 107 4.64 -8.55 29.00
CA ASP A 107 5.80 -8.98 28.21
C ASP A 107 7.10 -8.31 28.70
N ARG A 108 7.04 -7.47 29.73
CA ARG A 108 8.19 -6.68 30.19
C ARG A 108 9.39 -7.54 30.60
N GLU A 109 9.15 -8.66 31.28
CA GLU A 109 10.22 -9.55 31.73
C GLU A 109 10.78 -10.42 30.61
N SER A 110 10.00 -10.66 29.54
CA SER A 110 10.36 -11.46 28.36
C SER A 110 10.73 -10.61 27.14
N THR A 111 10.94 -9.30 27.31
CA THR A 111 11.31 -8.38 26.22
C THR A 111 12.63 -7.68 26.50
N VAL A 112 13.57 -7.82 25.57
CA VAL A 112 14.84 -7.08 25.58
C VAL A 112 14.68 -5.84 24.71
N TYR A 113 14.69 -4.67 25.35
CA TYR A 113 14.62 -3.39 24.66
C TYR A 113 16.00 -2.91 24.22
N ILE A 114 16.18 -2.78 22.92
CA ILE A 114 17.40 -2.28 22.30
C ILE A 114 17.33 -0.74 22.27
N ARG A 115 18.47 -0.15 22.60
CA ARG A 115 18.73 1.30 22.59
C ARG A 115 20.13 1.52 22.07
N SER A 116 20.46 2.75 21.75
CA SER A 116 21.63 3.03 20.93
C SER A 116 22.41 4.27 21.30
N HIS A 117 22.03 4.99 22.36
CA HIS A 117 22.67 6.24 22.77
C HIS A 117 23.79 6.09 23.82
N GLU A 118 23.98 4.95 24.47
CA GLU A 118 24.97 4.80 25.54
C GLU A 118 26.36 4.41 24.99
N ARG A 119 27.32 5.34 24.99
CA ARG A 119 28.64 5.13 24.38
C ARG A 119 29.40 3.94 24.97
N ASP A 120 29.82 3.04 24.08
CA ASP A 120 30.60 1.84 24.36
C ASP A 120 30.00 0.92 25.45
N SER A 121 28.69 1.04 25.72
CA SER A 121 28.04 0.25 26.76
C SER A 121 27.82 -1.19 26.29
N VAL A 122 28.03 -2.16 27.18
CA VAL A 122 27.85 -3.59 26.88
C VAL A 122 26.83 -4.17 27.84
N THR A 123 25.71 -4.64 27.31
CA THR A 123 24.68 -5.37 28.04
C THR A 123 24.76 -6.85 27.68
N THR A 124 24.91 -7.72 28.68
CA THR A 124 24.88 -9.18 28.48
C THR A 124 23.51 -9.72 28.90
N ILE A 125 22.90 -10.50 28.01
CA ILE A 125 21.59 -11.13 28.17
C ILE A 125 21.83 -12.63 28.28
N GLU A 126 21.44 -13.17 29.42
CA GLU A 126 21.55 -14.58 29.75
C GLU A 126 20.16 -15.23 29.69
N ASN A 127 20.07 -16.47 29.22
CA ASN A 127 18.82 -17.24 29.14
C ASN A 127 17.73 -16.63 28.23
N PHE A 128 18.10 -15.94 27.15
CA PHE A 128 17.14 -15.49 26.14
C PHE A 128 16.63 -16.69 25.34
N ASP A 129 15.32 -16.89 25.28
CA ASP A 129 14.67 -17.90 24.45
C ASP A 129 14.13 -17.24 23.17
N PRO A 130 14.74 -17.51 21.99
CA PRO A 130 14.35 -16.84 20.75
C PRO A 130 12.92 -17.20 20.28
N VAL A 131 12.31 -18.25 20.84
CA VAL A 131 10.94 -18.67 20.53
C VAL A 131 9.90 -17.90 21.34
N THR A 132 10.20 -17.53 22.59
CA THR A 132 9.22 -16.92 23.51
C THR A 132 9.55 -15.49 23.92
N ASP A 133 10.83 -15.11 23.88
CA ASP A 133 11.29 -13.78 24.26
C ASP A 133 11.38 -12.86 23.04
N LYS A 134 11.18 -11.56 23.28
CA LYS A 134 11.13 -10.53 22.25
C LYS A 134 12.39 -9.68 22.26
N ILE A 135 12.80 -9.21 21.08
CA ILE A 135 13.77 -8.12 20.93
C ILE A 135 13.02 -6.93 20.34
N ASN A 136 13.00 -5.82 21.07
CA ASN A 136 12.18 -4.66 20.74
C ASN A 136 13.05 -3.41 20.50
N PHE A 137 12.84 -2.75 19.36
CA PHE A 137 13.61 -1.60 18.89
C PHE A 137 12.93 -0.25 19.12
N LEU A 138 11.88 -0.19 19.94
CA LEU A 138 11.08 1.01 20.16
C LEU A 138 11.90 2.21 20.71
N TYR A 139 13.00 1.95 21.41
CA TYR A 139 13.90 2.97 21.97
C TYR A 139 15.19 3.15 21.15
N PHE A 140 15.28 2.53 19.99
CA PHE A 140 16.45 2.58 19.11
C PHE A 140 16.32 3.72 18.09
N GLY A 141 17.41 4.44 17.87
CA GLY A 141 17.49 5.50 16.87
C GLY A 141 17.62 4.96 15.46
N THR A 142 16.77 5.46 14.57
CA THR A 142 16.58 5.01 13.18
C THR A 142 17.84 5.05 12.30
N ARG A 143 18.78 5.98 12.57
CA ARG A 143 19.96 6.20 11.71
C ARG A 143 21.29 5.78 12.32
N GLU A 144 21.26 5.03 13.42
CA GLU A 144 22.44 4.34 13.90
C GLU A 144 22.68 3.06 13.10
N ARG A 145 23.94 2.80 12.72
CA ARG A 145 24.27 1.61 11.95
C ARG A 145 24.15 0.39 12.84
N LEU A 146 23.09 -0.38 12.64
CA LEU A 146 22.84 -1.64 13.35
C LEU A 146 23.66 -2.76 12.71
N SER A 147 24.41 -3.49 13.54
CA SER A 147 25.12 -4.72 13.15
C SER A 147 24.64 -5.86 14.02
N VAL A 148 24.31 -6.98 13.38
CA VAL A 148 23.81 -8.19 14.04
C VAL A 148 24.64 -9.37 13.54
N VAL A 149 25.48 -9.90 14.42
CA VAL A 149 26.48 -10.93 14.06
C VAL A 149 26.54 -12.03 15.12
N ASN A 150 26.89 -13.23 14.68
CA ASN A 150 27.23 -14.33 15.60
C ASN A 150 28.72 -14.22 15.98
N GLU A 151 29.01 -13.97 17.25
CA GLU A 151 30.37 -14.05 17.81
C GLU A 151 30.54 -15.40 18.52
N GLY A 152 30.95 -16.42 17.76
CA GLY A 152 31.01 -17.78 18.28
C GLY A 152 29.61 -18.35 18.51
N ALA A 153 29.27 -18.64 19.77
CA ALA A 153 27.96 -19.18 20.14
C ALA A 153 26.96 -18.09 20.60
N ASP A 154 27.37 -16.82 20.59
CA ASP A 154 26.54 -15.70 21.05
C ASP A 154 26.09 -14.82 19.88
N LEU A 155 24.91 -14.24 20.02
CA LEU A 155 24.36 -13.23 19.11
C LEU A 155 24.74 -11.86 19.67
N VAL A 156 25.33 -11.02 18.83
CA VAL A 156 25.74 -9.67 19.19
C VAL A 156 25.00 -8.67 18.31
N ILE A 157 24.21 -7.80 18.96
CA ILE A 157 23.57 -6.65 18.35
C ILE A 157 24.36 -5.40 18.76
N SER A 158 24.80 -4.58 17.82
CA SER A 158 25.61 -3.40 18.09
C SER A 158 25.20 -2.18 17.27
N SER A 159 25.31 -0.99 17.85
CA SER A 159 25.11 0.29 17.16
C SER A 159 26.44 0.99 16.89
N GLU A 160 26.65 1.46 15.65
CA GLU A 160 27.76 2.34 15.27
C GLU A 160 27.24 3.76 14.93
N PRO A 161 28.01 4.82 15.25
CA PRO A 161 29.33 4.84 15.88
C PRO A 161 29.32 4.87 17.42
N ILE A 162 28.15 4.80 18.08
CA ILE A 162 28.05 4.87 19.55
C ILE A 162 28.79 3.72 20.23
N GLY A 163 28.88 2.57 19.58
CA GLY A 163 29.58 1.40 20.08
C GLY A 163 28.81 0.63 21.14
N GLN A 164 27.50 0.91 21.31
CA GLN A 164 26.65 0.18 22.25
C GLN A 164 26.44 -1.25 21.76
N ARG A 165 26.51 -2.24 22.66
CA ARG A 165 26.43 -3.68 22.35
C ARG A 165 25.48 -4.41 23.29
N PHE A 166 24.70 -5.33 22.73
CA PHE A 166 23.87 -6.30 23.42
C PHE A 166 24.35 -7.70 23.02
N VAL A 167 24.76 -8.49 24.01
CA VAL A 167 25.33 -9.83 23.82
C VAL A 167 24.37 -10.86 24.38
N PHE A 168 23.71 -11.61 23.51
CA PHE A 168 22.78 -12.68 23.85
C PHE A 168 23.54 -14.00 23.92
N LYS A 169 23.72 -14.51 25.12
CA LYS A 169 24.56 -15.66 25.41
C LYS A 169 23.91 -16.96 24.93
N GLY A 170 24.64 -17.72 24.11
CA GLY A 170 24.19 -19.03 23.61
C GLY A 170 23.05 -18.99 22.59
N VAL A 171 22.76 -17.82 22.01
CA VAL A 171 21.74 -17.62 20.97
C VAL A 171 22.46 -17.33 19.66
N GLN A 172 21.94 -17.86 18.55
CA GLN A 172 22.41 -17.54 17.21
C GLN A 172 21.36 -16.74 16.43
N LYS A 173 21.82 -15.89 15.51
CA LYS A 173 20.98 -15.07 14.63
C LYS A 173 19.93 -15.90 13.88
N GLU A 174 20.28 -17.10 13.44
CA GLU A 174 19.43 -18.00 12.66
C GLU A 174 18.29 -18.61 13.48
N GLU A 175 18.36 -18.51 14.82
CA GLU A 175 17.35 -19.03 15.73
C GLU A 175 16.25 -18.01 16.05
N LEU A 176 16.48 -16.73 15.70
CA LEU A 176 15.51 -15.67 15.91
C LEU A 176 14.22 -15.95 15.13
N ILE A 177 13.10 -15.49 15.68
CA ILE A 177 11.77 -15.59 15.07
C ILE A 177 11.29 -14.20 14.71
N GLY A 178 10.84 -14.03 13.46
CA GLY A 178 10.46 -12.72 12.92
C GLY A 178 9.38 -12.03 13.75
N ALA A 179 8.34 -12.77 14.15
CA ALA A 179 7.27 -12.27 15.02
C ALA A 179 7.76 -11.72 16.37
N ASN A 180 8.91 -12.18 16.87
CA ASN A 180 9.48 -11.77 18.15
C ASN A 180 10.48 -10.61 18.01
N LEU A 181 10.76 -10.15 16.79
CA LEU A 181 11.52 -8.95 16.52
C LEU A 181 10.53 -7.79 16.26
N GLU A 182 10.47 -6.86 17.20
CA GLU A 182 9.51 -5.76 17.20
C GLU A 182 10.19 -4.44 16.83
N PHE A 183 9.68 -3.79 15.78
CA PHE A 183 10.15 -2.51 15.26
C PHE A 183 9.01 -1.51 15.19
N HIS A 184 9.34 -0.24 15.14
CA HIS A 184 8.39 0.77 14.69
C HIS A 184 8.37 0.84 13.14
N PHE A 185 7.30 1.34 12.53
CA PHE A 185 7.11 1.34 11.06
C PHE A 185 8.32 1.88 10.27
N ASP A 186 8.75 3.09 10.58
CA ASP A 186 9.82 3.82 9.87
C ASP A 186 11.14 3.02 9.88
N GLN A 187 11.42 2.30 10.98
CA GLN A 187 12.64 1.50 11.14
C GLN A 187 12.76 0.35 10.14
N ILE A 188 11.62 -0.19 9.68
CA ILE A 188 11.60 -1.24 8.65
C ILE A 188 11.40 -0.61 7.27
N GLN A 189 10.42 0.28 7.14
CA GLN A 189 9.96 0.73 5.82
C GLN A 189 10.89 1.77 5.19
N GLU A 190 11.58 2.55 6.02
CA GLU A 190 12.42 3.65 5.56
C GLU A 190 13.90 3.42 5.89
N ASP A 191 14.20 2.86 7.07
CA ASP A 191 15.57 2.69 7.56
C ASP A 191 16.16 1.29 7.36
N LEU A 192 15.34 0.31 6.98
CA LEU A 192 15.73 -1.04 6.58
C LEU A 192 16.55 -1.81 7.65
N LEU A 193 16.24 -1.60 8.94
CA LEU A 193 16.95 -2.25 10.06
C LEU A 193 16.78 -3.78 10.05
N ASP A 194 15.73 -4.28 9.43
CA ASP A 194 15.43 -5.70 9.19
C ASP A 194 16.55 -6.43 8.44
N ARG A 195 17.24 -5.75 7.52
CA ARG A 195 18.33 -6.33 6.71
C ARG A 195 19.46 -6.90 7.56
N ALA A 196 19.75 -6.27 8.70
CA ALA A 196 20.77 -6.76 9.62
C ALA A 196 20.40 -8.13 10.20
N PHE A 197 19.11 -8.45 10.31
CA PHE A 197 18.59 -9.74 10.78
C PHE A 197 18.39 -10.76 9.65
N GLY A 198 18.22 -10.30 8.40
CA GLY A 198 18.00 -11.15 7.23
C GLY A 198 16.56 -11.65 7.08
N PHE A 199 15.59 -10.97 7.70
CA PHE A 199 14.17 -11.23 7.54
C PHE A 199 13.58 -10.35 6.44
N GLN A 200 12.48 -10.80 5.85
CA GLN A 200 11.60 -9.93 5.05
C GLN A 200 10.75 -9.05 5.96
N PRO A 201 10.39 -7.81 5.54
CA PRO A 201 9.60 -6.90 6.34
C PRO A 201 8.34 -7.53 6.95
N GLU A 202 7.56 -8.28 6.18
CA GLU A 202 6.28 -8.89 6.59
C GLU A 202 6.46 -9.96 7.67
N GLN A 203 7.66 -10.53 7.78
CA GLN A 203 7.98 -11.50 8.81
C GLN A 203 8.19 -10.84 10.17
N LEU A 204 8.36 -9.51 10.23
CA LEU A 204 8.67 -8.77 11.45
C LEU A 204 7.46 -8.03 12.01
N SER A 205 7.44 -7.91 13.34
CA SER A 205 6.37 -7.22 14.06
C SER A 205 6.55 -5.71 14.05
N LEU A 206 5.48 -4.98 13.76
CA LEU A 206 5.38 -3.53 13.87
C LEU A 206 4.60 -3.15 15.14
N VAL A 207 5.20 -2.28 15.96
CA VAL A 207 4.65 -1.78 17.22
C VAL A 207 4.50 -0.26 17.18
N ASN A 208 3.47 0.24 17.86
CA ASN A 208 3.13 1.66 17.87
C ASN A 208 3.96 2.41 18.93
N ARG A 209 4.49 3.59 18.57
CA ARG A 209 5.32 4.44 19.45
C ARG A 209 4.60 5.54 20.23
N THR A 210 3.28 5.63 20.18
CA THR A 210 2.45 6.62 20.89
C THR A 210 2.69 6.67 22.40
N MET A 211 3.19 5.58 22.99
CA MET A 211 3.54 5.52 24.39
C MET A 211 4.86 6.22 24.73
N LEU A 212 5.63 6.62 23.72
CA LEU A 212 6.88 7.35 23.88
C LEU A 212 6.66 8.86 23.78
N PHE A 213 7.55 9.60 24.42
CA PHE A 213 7.70 11.04 24.21
C PHE A 213 7.96 11.34 22.72
N THR A 214 7.36 12.40 22.18
CA THR A 214 7.64 12.90 20.83
C THR A 214 7.68 14.43 20.89
N PRO A 215 8.80 15.09 20.51
CA PRO A 215 8.86 16.55 20.44
C PRO A 215 7.79 17.15 19.52
N GLU A 216 7.40 18.41 19.76
CA GLU A 216 6.49 19.15 18.88
C GLU A 216 7.02 19.19 17.43
N GLY A 217 6.15 18.95 16.44
CA GLY A 217 6.51 18.93 15.02
C GLY A 217 5.34 18.56 14.10
N GLY A 218 5.65 18.20 12.85
CA GLY A 218 4.65 17.75 11.87
C GLY A 218 3.95 16.43 12.27
N PRO A 219 2.89 16.02 11.53
CA PRO A 219 2.26 14.73 11.75
C PRO A 219 3.28 13.60 11.62
N THR A 220 3.00 12.47 12.26
CA THR A 220 3.79 11.24 12.13
C THR A 220 2.97 10.14 11.50
N ASP A 221 3.52 9.39 10.56
CA ASP A 221 2.87 8.23 9.93
C ASP A 221 3.01 6.93 10.75
N GLY A 222 3.90 6.96 11.74
CA GLY A 222 4.20 5.95 12.77
C GLY A 222 3.08 5.41 13.68
N PHE A 223 1.84 5.32 13.22
CA PHE A 223 0.74 4.75 14.01
C PHE A 223 0.37 3.32 13.62
N GLN A 224 1.20 2.69 12.79
CA GLN A 224 0.94 1.37 12.24
C GLN A 224 1.42 0.25 13.15
N THR A 225 0.60 -0.79 13.26
CA THR A 225 0.94 -2.04 13.95
C THR A 225 0.69 -3.23 13.05
N ARG A 226 1.49 -4.28 13.24
CA ARG A 226 1.39 -5.54 12.49
C ARG A 226 2.07 -6.64 13.30
N VAL A 227 1.49 -7.83 13.31
CA VAL A 227 2.17 -9.00 13.88
C VAL A 227 3.02 -9.65 12.79
N GLY A 228 4.29 -9.92 13.08
CA GLY A 228 5.20 -10.61 12.17
C GLY A 228 4.90 -12.11 12.05
N ALA A 229 5.55 -12.77 11.10
CA ALA A 229 5.42 -14.20 10.88
C ALA A 229 6.25 -15.00 11.89
N PHE A 230 5.67 -16.08 12.41
CA PHE A 230 6.33 -16.98 13.36
C PHE A 230 7.24 -17.99 12.61
N VAL A 231 8.27 -17.46 11.96
CA VAL A 231 9.25 -18.19 11.15
C VAL A 231 10.66 -17.67 11.44
N THR A 232 11.68 -18.45 11.12
CA THR A 232 13.08 -17.99 11.05
C THR A 232 13.32 -17.16 9.79
N ALA A 233 14.50 -16.53 9.68
CA ALA A 233 14.88 -15.75 8.49
C ALA A 233 14.84 -16.55 7.18
N SER A 234 15.02 -17.88 7.23
CA SER A 234 14.90 -18.77 6.07
C SER A 234 13.44 -19.10 5.67
N GLY A 235 12.44 -18.55 6.39
CA GLY A 235 11.02 -18.84 6.18
C GLY A 235 10.57 -20.17 6.78
N GLU A 236 11.42 -20.84 7.56
CA GLU A 236 11.07 -22.10 8.20
C GLU A 236 10.29 -21.85 9.49
N ALA A 237 9.14 -22.51 9.64
CA ALA A 237 8.46 -22.57 10.92
C ALA A 237 9.37 -23.33 11.91
N PRO A 238 9.71 -22.76 13.08
CA PRO A 238 10.61 -23.42 14.01
C PRO A 238 10.02 -24.78 14.41
N GLY A 239 10.74 -25.85 14.08
CA GLY A 239 10.38 -27.19 14.53
C GLY A 239 10.47 -27.22 16.05
N GLN A 240 9.33 -27.31 16.74
CA GLN A 240 9.30 -27.26 18.20
C GLN A 240 10.33 -28.22 18.83
N PRO A 241 11.34 -27.72 19.57
CA PRO A 241 12.07 -28.55 20.52
C PRO A 241 11.07 -28.97 21.59
N ARG A 242 10.85 -30.27 21.76
CA ARG A 242 9.73 -30.77 22.57
C ARG A 242 10.07 -30.82 24.07
N SER A 243 11.25 -30.35 24.47
CA SER A 243 11.67 -30.27 25.87
C SER A 243 12.91 -29.37 26.10
N LEU A 244 13.06 -28.90 27.34
CA LEU A 244 14.25 -28.20 27.85
C LEU A 244 15.52 -29.06 27.73
N GLU A 245 15.40 -30.39 27.81
CA GLU A 245 16.51 -31.33 27.56
C GLU A 245 16.98 -31.32 26.10
N GLU A 246 16.07 -31.10 25.15
CA GLU A 246 16.40 -31.03 23.72
C GLU A 246 17.12 -29.74 23.37
N SER A 247 16.70 -28.62 23.96
CA SER A 247 17.37 -27.32 23.82
C SER A 247 18.76 -27.36 24.48
N THR A 248 18.86 -27.92 25.70
CA THR A 248 20.15 -28.12 26.39
C THR A 248 21.09 -29.03 25.60
N ARG A 249 20.57 -30.10 24.97
CA ARG A 249 21.36 -31.02 24.13
C ARG A 249 21.93 -30.32 22.91
N GLN A 250 21.16 -29.48 22.21
CA GLN A 250 21.64 -28.73 21.05
C GLN A 250 22.72 -27.71 21.43
N ILE A 251 22.57 -27.05 22.57
CA ILE A 251 23.60 -26.14 23.13
C ILE A 251 24.87 -26.93 23.49
N GLN A 252 24.74 -28.12 24.07
CA GLN A 252 25.87 -28.97 24.45
C GLN A 252 26.60 -29.57 23.23
N GLU A 253 25.86 -30.03 22.21
CA GLU A 253 26.41 -30.53 20.94
C GLU A 253 27.18 -29.41 20.19
N ARG A 254 26.74 -28.14 20.29
CA ARG A 254 27.46 -26.98 19.73
C ARG A 254 28.70 -26.60 20.55
N ALA A 255 28.65 -26.71 21.89
CA ALA A 255 29.82 -26.52 22.74
C ALA A 255 30.91 -27.58 22.50
N GLU A 256 30.53 -28.81 22.17
CA GLU A 256 31.45 -29.88 21.76
C GLU A 256 32.06 -29.62 20.36
N GLN A 257 31.30 -29.02 19.43
CA GLN A 257 31.84 -28.58 18.13
C GLN A 257 32.86 -27.43 18.28
N GLN A 258 32.69 -26.57 19.27
CA GLN A 258 33.67 -25.52 19.63
C GLN A 258 35.00 -26.12 20.14
N GLN A 259 34.94 -27.19 20.95
CA GLN A 259 36.15 -27.92 21.40
C GLN A 259 36.81 -28.75 20.30
N ALA A 260 36.05 -29.22 19.30
CA ALA A 260 36.60 -29.93 18.14
C ALA A 260 37.33 -28.99 17.16
N ALA A 261 36.92 -27.71 17.09
CA ALA A 261 37.56 -26.68 16.26
C ALA A 261 38.91 -26.18 16.83
N GLU A 262 39.19 -26.38 18.12
CA GLU A 262 40.46 -26.02 18.75
C GLU A 262 41.57 -27.10 18.63
N LEU A 263 41.30 -28.25 18.00
CA LEU A 263 42.27 -29.35 17.85
C LEU A 263 42.86 -29.44 16.43
N ILE A 264 43.76 -28.50 16.11
CA ILE A 264 44.84 -28.70 15.12
C ILE A 264 46.20 -28.60 15.87
N PRO A 265 47.14 -29.54 15.67
CA PRO A 265 48.23 -29.78 16.62
C PRO A 265 49.37 -28.76 16.47
N GLN A 266 49.74 -28.11 17.59
CA GLN A 266 51.07 -27.51 17.74
C GLN A 266 52.04 -28.54 18.34
N GLU A 267 53.00 -28.98 17.54
CA GLU A 267 54.22 -29.61 18.07
C GLU A 267 55.08 -28.55 18.80
N THR A 268 55.37 -28.78 20.09
CA THR A 268 56.71 -29.09 20.63
C THR A 268 56.85 -28.68 22.11
N GLY A 269 56.99 -29.70 22.98
CA GLY A 269 57.95 -29.80 24.10
C GLY A 269 57.86 -28.85 25.31
N ALA A 270 57.43 -29.38 26.47
CA ALA A 270 58.34 -29.84 27.54
C ALA A 270 57.59 -30.13 28.88
N GLU A 271 58.02 -31.24 29.50
CA GLU A 271 57.66 -31.90 30.77
C GLU A 271 57.32 -31.04 32.02
N MET A 272 56.36 -31.49 32.85
CA MET A 272 56.63 -32.15 34.15
C MET A 272 55.36 -32.50 34.99
N ASP A 273 55.27 -33.79 35.36
CA ASP A 273 54.78 -34.43 36.62
C ASP A 273 53.56 -33.92 37.44
N MET A 274 52.46 -34.71 37.42
CA MET A 274 51.80 -35.49 38.52
C MET A 274 51.55 -34.89 39.94
N PRO A 275 50.62 -35.43 40.81
CA PRO A 275 49.49 -36.37 40.59
C PRO A 275 48.19 -36.17 41.46
N MET A 276 47.09 -36.81 40.99
CA MET A 276 46.10 -37.71 41.65
C MET A 276 45.31 -37.40 42.95
N GLY A 277 44.00 -37.72 42.89
CA GLY A 277 43.16 -38.24 43.99
C GLY A 277 41.66 -38.31 43.63
N THR A 278 41.12 -39.44 43.12
CA THR A 278 40.23 -40.45 43.79
C THR A 278 38.95 -39.87 44.43
N GLY A 279 37.71 -40.34 44.28
CA GLY A 279 37.09 -41.52 43.66
C GLY A 279 35.76 -41.87 44.37
N MET A 280 34.79 -42.43 43.62
CA MET A 280 33.70 -43.38 44.00
C MET A 280 32.64 -43.04 45.09
N ASP A 281 31.32 -43.13 44.76
CA ASP A 281 30.44 -44.33 44.87
C ASP A 281 28.94 -44.06 45.23
N MET A 282 28.03 -44.80 44.54
CA MET A 282 26.75 -45.48 44.95
C MET A 282 25.60 -44.71 45.66
N ASP A 283 24.29 -45.09 45.65
CA ASP A 283 23.35 -46.02 44.95
C ASP A 283 21.98 -45.89 45.69
N MET A 284 20.90 -46.44 45.12
CA MET A 284 19.58 -46.86 45.67
C MET A 284 18.42 -45.83 45.57
N GLY A 285 17.21 -46.18 45.14
CA GLY A 285 16.61 -47.48 44.85
C GLY A 285 15.12 -47.36 44.43
N THR A 286 14.62 -48.49 43.94
CA THR A 286 13.38 -48.80 43.19
C THR A 286 12.09 -48.98 44.02
N GLY A 287 10.91 -48.94 43.38
CA GLY A 287 9.68 -49.59 43.85
C GLY A 287 8.46 -49.51 42.90
N MET A 288 8.15 -50.60 42.21
CA MET A 288 6.92 -50.90 41.43
C MET A 288 5.72 -51.18 42.38
N ASP A 289 4.42 -51.20 42.01
CA ASP A 289 3.76 -52.11 41.04
C ASP A 289 2.22 -51.87 40.92
N MET A 290 1.69 -52.13 39.71
CA MET A 290 0.42 -52.81 39.29
C MET A 290 -1.00 -52.45 39.81
N ASP A 291 -1.96 -52.14 38.91
CA ASP A 291 -2.85 -53.10 38.16
C ASP A 291 -4.19 -52.46 37.70
N MET A 292 -4.77 -53.08 36.67
CA MET A 292 -5.88 -52.71 35.78
C MET A 292 -7.32 -52.76 36.34
N GLY A 293 -8.25 -52.12 35.62
CA GLY A 293 -9.67 -52.47 35.63
C GLY A 293 -10.54 -51.57 34.75
N ALA A 294 -11.05 -52.10 33.64
CA ALA A 294 -11.88 -51.44 32.61
C ALA A 294 -13.36 -51.23 32.99
N GLY A 295 -14.01 -50.22 32.39
CA GLY A 295 -15.44 -50.30 32.03
C GLY A 295 -16.29 -49.01 32.14
N MET A 296 -16.90 -48.67 30.99
CA MET A 296 -18.15 -47.91 30.77
C MET A 296 -18.08 -46.40 30.48
N ASP A 297 -18.54 -46.06 29.28
CA ASP A 297 -19.05 -44.77 28.80
C ASP A 297 -19.88 -44.02 29.85
N MET A 298 -19.59 -42.72 30.01
CA MET A 298 -20.61 -41.70 30.18
C MET A 298 -20.17 -40.43 29.44
N ASP A 299 -20.80 -40.22 28.29
CA ASP A 299 -21.16 -38.91 27.77
C ASP A 299 -21.60 -38.00 28.93
N MET A 300 -20.88 -36.90 29.12
CA MET A 300 -21.32 -35.72 29.85
C MET A 300 -20.87 -34.49 29.07
N THR A 301 -21.48 -34.29 27.91
CA THR A 301 -21.66 -32.93 27.40
C THR A 301 -22.68 -32.22 28.30
N PRO A 302 -22.36 -31.09 28.97
CA PRO A 302 -23.40 -30.18 29.42
C PRO A 302 -24.01 -29.50 28.18
N PRO A 303 -25.35 -29.33 28.09
CA PRO A 303 -25.93 -28.53 27.02
C PRO A 303 -25.63 -27.05 27.31
N ASP A 304 -24.87 -26.39 26.43
CA ASP A 304 -24.76 -24.94 26.42
C ASP A 304 -26.10 -24.37 25.90
N LEU A 305 -27.00 -24.07 26.84
CA LEU A 305 -28.25 -23.36 26.60
C LEU A 305 -28.01 -21.87 26.90
N THR A 306 -27.32 -21.21 25.99
CA THR A 306 -27.45 -19.75 25.80
C THR A 306 -28.66 -19.54 24.88
N ASN A 307 -29.76 -18.99 25.41
CA ASN A 307 -31.00 -18.77 24.65
C ASN A 307 -30.76 -17.76 23.51
N VAL A 308 -30.53 -18.27 22.28
CA VAL A 308 -30.60 -17.50 21.03
C VAL A 308 -32.09 -17.37 20.66
N VAL A 309 -32.63 -16.15 20.69
CA VAL A 309 -33.98 -15.88 20.19
C VAL A 309 -33.89 -15.67 18.68
N MET A 310 -34.50 -16.56 17.90
CA MET A 310 -34.73 -16.36 16.46
C MET A 310 -36.16 -15.84 16.25
N ASN A 311 -36.32 -14.63 15.69
CA ASN A 311 -37.61 -14.21 15.16
C ASN A 311 -37.73 -14.64 13.69
N LEU A 312 -38.40 -15.76 13.44
CA LEU A 312 -38.76 -16.15 12.07
C LEU A 312 -40.09 -15.48 11.66
N PRO A 313 -40.28 -15.15 10.36
CA PRO A 313 -41.57 -14.71 9.84
C PRO A 313 -42.67 -15.72 10.15
N SER A 314 -43.87 -15.24 10.43
CA SER A 314 -44.98 -16.05 10.96
C SER A 314 -45.30 -17.27 10.08
N GLY A 315 -44.91 -18.49 10.51
CA GLY A 315 -45.38 -19.74 9.87
C GLY A 315 -44.47 -20.97 9.95
N SER A 316 -43.21 -20.85 10.33
CA SER A 316 -42.26 -21.97 10.35
C SER A 316 -42.13 -22.63 11.73
N ASN A 317 -42.66 -23.85 11.87
CA ASN A 317 -42.51 -24.70 13.05
C ASN A 317 -41.16 -25.40 13.08
N VAL A 318 -40.10 -24.74 13.56
CA VAL A 318 -38.84 -25.40 13.95
C VAL A 318 -38.49 -24.93 15.37
N HIS A 319 -38.52 -25.85 16.33
CA HIS A 319 -38.17 -25.59 17.73
C HIS A 319 -36.66 -25.83 17.97
N ASN A 320 -36.01 -24.86 18.62
CA ASN A 320 -34.78 -24.91 19.43
C ASN A 320 -33.65 -25.87 18.99
N SER A 321 -32.74 -25.40 18.12
CA SER A 321 -31.31 -25.82 18.08
C SER A 321 -30.53 -24.81 17.20
N CYS A 322 -30.36 -23.60 17.74
CA CYS A 322 -29.82 -22.43 17.04
C CYS A 322 -28.27 -22.48 16.95
N LEU A 323 -27.74 -21.82 15.92
CA LEU A 323 -26.34 -21.43 15.70
C LEU A 323 -25.46 -21.40 16.97
N GLN A 324 -24.24 -21.93 16.86
CA GLN A 324 -23.25 -21.89 17.95
C GLN A 324 -22.47 -20.59 17.90
N LEU A 325 -22.32 -19.93 19.05
CA LEU A 325 -21.54 -18.70 19.17
C LEU A 325 -20.19 -18.99 19.83
N GLU A 326 -19.12 -18.36 19.37
CA GLU A 326 -17.82 -18.28 20.03
C GLU A 326 -17.31 -16.84 19.95
N VAL A 327 -16.40 -16.46 20.83
CA VAL A 327 -15.78 -15.13 20.81
C VAL A 327 -14.28 -15.28 21.00
N ASP A 328 -13.52 -14.54 20.22
CA ASP A 328 -12.07 -14.43 20.32
C ASP A 328 -11.68 -12.96 20.16
N GLY A 329 -10.61 -12.51 20.80
CA GLY A 329 -10.21 -11.11 20.76
C GLY A 329 -9.52 -10.64 22.04
N SER A 330 -9.43 -9.33 22.22
CA SER A 330 -8.66 -8.71 23.30
C SER A 330 -9.42 -7.57 23.96
N LEU A 331 -9.21 -7.43 25.27
CA LEU A 331 -9.60 -6.28 26.06
C LEU A 331 -8.48 -5.24 25.98
N TRP A 332 -8.82 -3.96 25.93
CA TRP A 332 -7.85 -2.87 25.87
C TRP A 332 -8.13 -1.78 26.91
N TRP A 333 -7.12 -0.96 27.15
CA TRP A 333 -7.11 0.05 28.21
C TRP A 333 -8.09 1.20 27.90
N GLY A 334 -8.90 1.60 28.89
CA GLY A 334 -10.08 2.47 28.70
C GLY A 334 -11.41 1.73 28.85
N GLY A 335 -11.34 0.43 29.15
CA GLY A 335 -12.50 -0.41 29.42
C GLY A 335 -13.21 -0.89 28.17
N GLY A 336 -12.58 -0.89 26.99
CA GLY A 336 -13.18 -1.44 25.77
C GLY A 336 -12.74 -2.88 25.47
N MET A 337 -13.29 -3.45 24.41
CA MET A 337 -12.87 -4.72 23.83
C MET A 337 -12.98 -4.69 22.31
N GLY A 338 -12.17 -5.51 21.64
CA GLY A 338 -12.24 -5.74 20.21
C GLY A 338 -11.99 -7.21 19.89
N GLY A 339 -12.75 -7.77 18.97
CA GLY A 339 -12.68 -9.21 18.69
C GLY A 339 -13.61 -9.65 17.58
N ASN A 340 -13.74 -10.96 17.45
CA ASN A 340 -14.59 -11.64 16.49
C ASN A 340 -15.65 -12.48 17.22
N LEU A 341 -16.91 -12.28 16.89
CA LEU A 341 -18.01 -13.18 17.24
C LEU A 341 -18.15 -14.22 16.12
N ILE A 342 -17.80 -15.46 16.40
CA ILE A 342 -17.89 -16.56 15.44
C ILE A 342 -19.26 -17.23 15.59
N VAL A 343 -20.01 -17.32 14.50
CA VAL A 343 -21.33 -17.91 14.42
C VAL A 343 -21.25 -19.16 13.54
N ARG A 344 -21.28 -20.35 14.16
CA ARG A 344 -21.20 -21.64 13.47
C ARG A 344 -22.59 -22.22 13.23
N ASN A 345 -22.82 -22.71 12.01
CA ASN A 345 -24.01 -23.44 11.62
C ASN A 345 -23.73 -24.95 11.58
N PRO A 346 -23.99 -25.71 12.66
CA PRO A 346 -23.75 -27.15 12.68
C PRO A 346 -24.79 -27.96 11.91
N MET A 347 -25.73 -27.31 11.21
CA MET A 347 -26.82 -27.99 10.52
C MET A 347 -26.41 -28.39 9.10
N GLY A 348 -27.02 -29.46 8.59
CA GLY A 348 -26.79 -29.98 7.23
C GLY A 348 -27.42 -29.16 6.10
N PHE A 349 -27.83 -27.92 6.35
CA PHE A 349 -28.39 -26.98 5.37
C PHE A 349 -28.01 -25.54 5.74
N ALA A 350 -27.96 -24.64 4.75
CA ALA A 350 -27.61 -23.23 4.95
C ALA A 350 -28.73 -22.45 5.64
N ILE A 351 -28.36 -21.39 6.37
CA ILE A 351 -29.30 -20.46 7.02
C ILE A 351 -29.17 -19.08 6.37
N ASP A 352 -30.25 -18.61 5.75
CA ASP A 352 -30.34 -17.27 5.19
C ASP A 352 -31.10 -16.33 6.13
N GLY A 353 -30.75 -15.04 6.14
CA GLY A 353 -31.41 -14.04 6.99
C GLY A 353 -31.22 -14.34 8.48
N TRP A 354 -30.04 -14.82 8.85
CA TRP A 354 -29.75 -15.17 10.24
C TRP A 354 -29.86 -13.95 11.14
N GLU A 355 -30.27 -14.15 12.38
CA GLU A 355 -30.24 -13.11 13.42
C GLU A 355 -29.72 -13.81 14.67
N VAL A 356 -28.73 -13.20 15.32
CA VAL A 356 -28.19 -13.77 16.55
C VAL A 356 -28.19 -12.74 17.67
N SER A 357 -28.97 -13.04 18.70
CA SER A 357 -29.04 -12.24 19.91
C SER A 357 -28.42 -12.96 21.10
N PHE A 358 -27.66 -12.22 21.90
CA PHE A 358 -27.13 -12.71 23.18
C PHE A 358 -27.18 -11.61 24.25
N LEU A 359 -27.03 -12.03 25.51
CA LEU A 359 -26.98 -11.11 26.64
C LEU A 359 -25.54 -10.88 27.07
N THR A 360 -25.21 -9.63 27.35
CA THR A 360 -23.88 -9.21 27.80
C THR A 360 -24.02 -8.00 28.73
N PRO A 361 -23.17 -7.82 29.75
CA PRO A 361 -23.15 -6.59 30.53
C PRO A 361 -22.57 -5.39 29.76
N HIS A 362 -22.01 -5.61 28.57
CA HIS A 362 -21.27 -4.61 27.78
C HIS A 362 -22.18 -3.81 26.84
N ASP A 363 -21.75 -2.61 26.48
CA ASP A 363 -22.50 -1.67 25.64
C ASP A 363 -21.63 -1.11 24.49
N GLN A 364 -22.18 -0.21 23.67
CA GLN A 364 -21.46 0.46 22.56
C GLN A 364 -20.84 -0.49 21.52
N PHE A 365 -21.57 -1.52 21.10
CA PHE A 365 -21.11 -2.45 20.06
C PHE A 365 -21.04 -1.78 18.67
N GLN A 366 -19.88 -1.85 18.04
CA GLN A 366 -19.62 -1.50 16.64
C GLN A 366 -19.22 -2.77 15.89
N SER A 367 -19.70 -2.98 14.66
CA SER A 367 -19.36 -4.16 13.87
C SER A 367 -19.04 -3.81 12.41
N TRP A 368 -18.11 -4.55 11.82
CA TRP A 368 -17.66 -4.37 10.44
C TRP A 368 -18.17 -5.45 9.48
N ALA A 369 -18.87 -6.47 10.01
CA ALA A 369 -19.40 -7.59 9.26
C ALA A 369 -20.92 -7.80 9.46
N GLY A 370 -21.63 -6.83 10.02
CA GLY A 370 -23.08 -6.88 10.25
C GLY A 370 -23.56 -5.67 11.03
N ASN A 371 -24.88 -5.52 11.20
CA ASN A 371 -25.45 -4.49 12.07
C ASN A 371 -25.65 -5.05 13.49
N ALA A 372 -25.14 -4.33 14.49
CA ALA A 372 -25.36 -4.64 15.91
C ALA A 372 -26.37 -3.65 16.52
N THR A 373 -27.43 -4.16 17.15
CA THR A 373 -28.32 -3.35 17.98
C THR A 373 -28.15 -3.72 19.45
N VAL A 374 -28.19 -2.71 20.32
CA VAL A 374 -28.01 -2.86 21.77
C VAL A 374 -29.27 -2.37 22.47
N GLU A 375 -29.94 -3.26 23.21
CA GLU A 375 -31.11 -2.95 24.04
C GLU A 375 -30.74 -3.08 25.53
N ASP A 376 -30.80 -1.98 26.28
CA ASP A 376 -30.61 -1.99 27.74
C ASP A 376 -31.85 -2.55 28.45
N LEU A 377 -31.65 -3.62 29.22
CA LEU A 377 -32.72 -4.34 29.93
C LEU A 377 -32.94 -3.81 31.36
N GLY A 378 -32.20 -2.77 31.78
CA GLY A 378 -32.41 -2.03 33.04
C GLY A 378 -31.87 -2.70 34.30
N ASN A 379 -31.13 -3.81 34.18
CA ASN A 379 -30.55 -4.57 35.29
C ASN A 379 -29.03 -4.74 35.19
N GLY A 380 -28.35 -3.90 34.39
CA GLY A 380 -26.91 -4.01 34.11
C GLY A 380 -26.57 -5.07 33.06
N LEU A 381 -27.55 -5.49 32.26
CA LEU A 381 -27.38 -6.35 31.08
C LEU A 381 -28.00 -5.68 29.87
N ASN A 382 -27.32 -5.84 28.75
CA ASN A 382 -27.78 -5.48 27.42
C ASN A 382 -28.09 -6.74 26.62
N ARG A 383 -29.12 -6.68 25.78
CA ARG A 383 -29.34 -7.62 24.68
C ARG A 383 -28.68 -7.04 23.44
N VAL A 384 -27.70 -7.76 22.91
CA VAL A 384 -27.03 -7.41 21.66
C VAL A 384 -27.55 -8.34 20.58
N THR A 385 -28.05 -7.76 19.49
CA THR A 385 -28.55 -8.50 18.32
C THR A 385 -27.71 -8.15 17.11
N PHE A 386 -27.05 -9.15 16.53
CA PHE A 386 -26.35 -9.04 15.27
C PHE A 386 -27.23 -9.53 14.12
N THR A 387 -27.28 -8.73 13.06
CA THR A 387 -27.95 -9.05 11.80
C THR A 387 -26.92 -8.97 10.65
N PRO A 388 -27.02 -9.84 9.64
CA PRO A 388 -26.09 -9.89 8.53
C PRO A 388 -26.11 -8.62 7.72
N ALA A 389 -24.96 -8.29 7.16
CA ALA A 389 -24.89 -7.41 6.01
C ALA A 389 -25.36 -8.16 4.74
N ALA A 390 -25.72 -7.42 3.69
CA ALA A 390 -26.26 -8.04 2.47
C ALA A 390 -25.30 -9.06 1.83
N TRP A 391 -23.98 -8.89 2.01
CA TRP A 391 -22.92 -9.73 1.45
C TRP A 391 -22.60 -10.98 2.29
N ASN A 392 -23.20 -11.15 3.47
CA ASN A 392 -23.01 -12.34 4.30
C ASN A 392 -24.31 -12.87 4.92
N ASN A 393 -25.42 -12.66 4.21
CA ASN A 393 -26.76 -13.03 4.62
C ASN A 393 -27.01 -14.54 4.75
N SER A 394 -26.06 -15.39 4.35
CA SER A 394 -26.16 -16.86 4.41
C SER A 394 -25.00 -17.48 5.19
N ILE A 395 -25.29 -18.38 6.13
CA ILE A 395 -24.28 -19.24 6.77
C ILE A 395 -24.42 -20.65 6.20
N PRO A 396 -23.41 -21.15 5.44
CA PRO A 396 -23.46 -22.47 4.81
C PRO A 396 -23.68 -23.62 5.80
N ALA A 397 -24.16 -24.76 5.30
CA ALA A 397 -24.29 -25.98 6.07
C ALA A 397 -22.92 -26.44 6.63
N ASN A 398 -22.82 -26.69 7.94
CA ASN A 398 -21.56 -26.98 8.65
C ASN A 398 -20.47 -25.90 8.47
N GLY A 399 -20.85 -24.68 8.03
CA GLY A 399 -19.97 -23.55 7.88
C GLY A 399 -20.06 -22.60 9.07
N GLU A 400 -19.29 -21.52 9.02
CA GLU A 400 -19.32 -20.47 10.02
C GLU A 400 -19.08 -19.12 9.39
N ILE A 401 -19.41 -18.09 10.17
CA ILE A 401 -19.07 -16.72 9.85
C ILE A 401 -18.44 -16.05 11.06
N SER A 402 -17.45 -15.21 10.81
CA SER A 402 -16.80 -14.41 11.84
C SER A 402 -17.26 -12.96 11.71
N ILE A 403 -17.73 -12.38 12.82
CA ILE A 403 -18.24 -11.02 12.88
C ILE A 403 -17.29 -10.19 13.74
N SER A 404 -16.47 -9.36 13.11
CA SER A 404 -15.58 -8.45 13.84
C SER A 404 -16.38 -7.34 14.52
N PHE A 405 -16.04 -7.04 15.78
CA PHE A 405 -16.69 -6.00 16.58
C PHE A 405 -15.73 -5.33 17.57
N ASN A 406 -16.07 -4.09 17.95
CA ASN A 406 -15.57 -3.42 19.14
C ASN A 406 -16.74 -3.12 20.07
N ALA A 407 -16.49 -3.10 21.38
CA ALA A 407 -17.50 -2.73 22.37
C ALA A 407 -16.87 -2.03 23.58
N GLN A 408 -17.69 -1.35 24.37
CA GLN A 408 -17.30 -0.86 25.68
C GLN A 408 -17.58 -1.94 26.73
N GLY A 409 -16.52 -2.41 27.36
CA GLY A 409 -16.51 -3.36 28.46
C GLY A 409 -16.90 -2.76 29.80
N VAL A 410 -18.13 -3.02 30.21
CA VAL A 410 -18.60 -2.73 31.57
C VAL A 410 -18.09 -3.79 32.56
N GLY A 411 -17.34 -3.36 33.58
CA GLY A 411 -16.98 -4.20 34.73
C GLY A 411 -15.92 -5.27 34.50
N ILE A 412 -15.20 -5.21 33.38
CA ILE A 412 -14.11 -6.13 33.01
C ILE A 412 -12.74 -5.43 33.10
N SER A 413 -11.65 -6.21 33.07
CA SER A 413 -10.29 -5.68 33.24
C SER A 413 -9.86 -4.79 32.05
N ASN A 414 -9.01 -3.80 32.31
CA ASN A 414 -8.48 -2.85 31.32
C ASN A 414 -7.40 -3.48 30.39
N GLY A 415 -7.54 -4.77 30.09
CA GLY A 415 -6.54 -5.58 29.40
C GLY A 415 -6.73 -7.08 29.69
N GLY A 416 -6.38 -7.92 28.73
CA GLY A 416 -6.47 -9.39 28.79
C GLY A 416 -7.20 -10.00 27.61
N GLU A 417 -7.28 -11.33 27.57
CA GLU A 417 -7.99 -12.06 26.51
C GLU A 417 -9.51 -11.91 26.65
N LEU A 418 -10.19 -11.68 25.52
CA LEU A 418 -11.64 -11.72 25.46
C LEU A 418 -12.08 -13.19 25.45
N THR A 419 -12.75 -13.62 26.51
CA THR A 419 -13.17 -15.01 26.70
C THR A 419 -14.68 -15.09 26.73
N ARG A 420 -15.23 -16.26 26.40
CA ARG A 420 -16.68 -16.50 26.48
C ARG A 420 -17.28 -16.08 27.84
N SER A 421 -16.54 -16.31 28.94
CA SER A 421 -16.99 -16.00 30.31
C SER A 421 -16.94 -14.52 30.70
N ASN A 422 -16.11 -13.72 30.04
CA ASN A 422 -16.05 -12.28 30.30
C ASN A 422 -16.84 -11.47 29.28
N PHE A 423 -17.31 -12.08 28.19
CA PHE A 423 -18.10 -11.45 27.13
C PHE A 423 -19.60 -11.73 27.22
N PHE A 424 -20.02 -12.98 27.47
CA PHE A 424 -21.44 -13.36 27.57
C PHE A 424 -21.90 -13.36 29.03
N ALA A 425 -23.16 -12.98 29.27
CA ALA A 425 -23.77 -13.06 30.59
C ALA A 425 -23.98 -14.54 31.03
N PRO A 426 -23.78 -14.89 32.31
CA PRO A 426 -23.91 -16.27 32.78
C PRO A 426 -25.37 -16.78 32.72
N ALA A 427 -25.53 -18.07 32.38
CA ALA A 427 -26.83 -18.71 32.09
C ALA A 427 -27.90 -18.63 33.20
N GLN A 428 -27.53 -18.35 34.46
CA GLN A 428 -28.48 -18.14 35.56
C GLN A 428 -29.20 -16.77 35.48
N ALA A 429 -28.56 -15.73 34.95
CA ALA A 429 -29.16 -14.40 34.81
C ALA A 429 -30.23 -14.36 33.70
N SER A 430 -30.07 -15.18 32.66
CA SER A 430 -31.06 -15.37 31.58
C SER A 430 -32.32 -16.12 32.03
N MET A 431 -32.21 -17.07 32.98
CA MET A 431 -33.37 -17.80 33.53
C MET A 431 -34.21 -16.96 34.51
N GLU A 432 -33.59 -16.05 35.27
CA GLU A 432 -34.33 -15.13 36.16
C GLU A 432 -35.18 -14.13 35.38
N MET A 433 -34.78 -13.76 34.17
CA MET A 433 -35.50 -12.80 33.33
C MET A 433 -36.73 -13.42 32.63
N GLU A 434 -36.67 -14.69 32.23
CA GLU A 434 -37.85 -15.44 31.76
C GLU A 434 -38.88 -15.69 32.88
N MET A 435 -38.45 -15.78 34.15
CA MET A 435 -39.37 -15.89 35.30
C MET A 435 -39.88 -14.53 35.81
N ASN A 436 -39.16 -13.42 35.59
CA ASN A 436 -39.56 -12.08 36.07
C ASN A 436 -40.53 -11.33 35.15
N MET A 437 -40.71 -11.73 33.88
CA MET A 437 -41.71 -11.13 33.00
C MET A 437 -43.17 -11.50 33.35
N ASP A 438 -43.40 -12.39 34.34
CA ASP A 438 -44.75 -12.86 34.68
C ASP A 438 -45.26 -12.41 36.07
N THR A 439 -44.51 -11.60 36.83
CA THR A 439 -44.98 -11.13 38.16
C THR A 439 -44.57 -9.70 38.51
N ASN A 440 -45.42 -8.71 38.23
CA ASN A 440 -46.14 -7.96 39.28
C ASN A 440 -46.83 -6.69 38.75
N MET A 441 -48.16 -6.71 38.84
CA MET A 441 -49.05 -5.55 38.94
C MET A 441 -48.76 -4.71 40.19
N GLU A 442 -48.92 -3.40 40.03
CA GLU A 442 -49.33 -2.33 40.97
C GLU A 442 -49.04 -2.49 42.48
N MET A 443 -48.49 -1.44 43.11
CA MET A 443 -49.20 -0.60 44.10
C MET A 443 -48.38 0.60 44.61
N ASP A 444 -49.14 1.66 44.89
CA ASP A 444 -48.86 3.04 45.26
C ASP A 444 -48.33 3.28 46.72
N SER A 445 -47.62 4.42 46.88
CA SER A 445 -47.66 5.41 47.99
C SER A 445 -46.38 5.72 48.81
N GLY A 446 -45.79 6.89 48.51
CA GLY A 446 -45.37 7.98 49.43
C GLY A 446 -44.19 7.80 50.41
N MET A 447 -43.11 8.59 50.27
CA MET A 447 -42.88 9.89 50.95
C MET A 447 -41.39 10.33 50.79
N GLU A 448 -41.18 11.62 50.50
CA GLU A 448 -39.89 12.31 50.24
C GLU A 448 -38.92 12.40 51.43
N VAL A 449 -37.60 12.48 51.15
CA VAL A 449 -36.68 13.53 51.65
C VAL A 449 -35.58 13.83 50.62
N ASP A 450 -35.39 15.13 50.38
CA ASP A 450 -34.47 15.85 49.49
C ASP A 450 -32.97 15.77 49.84
N SER A 451 -32.11 15.62 48.82
CA SER A 451 -30.86 16.39 48.67
C SER A 451 -30.32 16.26 47.23
N GLY A 452 -30.42 17.31 46.42
CA GLY A 452 -30.02 17.32 45.01
C GLY A 452 -28.52 17.36 44.68
N SER A 453 -28.19 16.89 43.48
CA SER A 453 -27.15 17.42 42.57
C SER A 453 -27.50 17.08 41.11
N PRO A 454 -27.11 17.92 40.12
CA PRO A 454 -27.60 17.84 38.73
C PRO A 454 -26.80 16.86 37.87
N ALA A 455 -27.48 16.29 36.87
CA ALA A 455 -26.91 15.49 35.80
C ALA A 455 -26.31 16.39 34.70
N ASP A 456 -25.11 16.04 34.20
CA ASP A 456 -24.55 16.55 32.95
C ASP A 456 -25.08 15.68 31.80
N LEU A 457 -25.96 16.26 30.97
CA LEU A 457 -26.44 15.72 29.69
C LEU A 457 -25.60 16.36 28.58
N GLU A 458 -25.12 15.57 27.62
CA GLU A 458 -24.55 16.11 26.38
C GLU A 458 -25.61 16.90 25.59
N PRO A 459 -25.27 18.06 25.01
CA PRO A 459 -26.25 18.89 24.31
C PRO A 459 -26.62 18.28 22.95
N THR A 460 -27.81 17.69 22.86
CA THR A 460 -28.47 17.29 21.62
C THR A 460 -29.60 18.25 21.27
N VAL A 461 -29.87 18.42 19.98
CA VAL A 461 -31.01 19.22 19.48
C VAL A 461 -31.96 18.28 18.78
N ASP A 462 -33.17 18.15 19.30
CA ASP A 462 -34.17 17.23 18.76
C ASP A 462 -35.51 17.91 18.45
N LEU A 463 -35.97 17.60 17.24
CA LEU A 463 -37.33 17.61 16.66
C LEU A 463 -37.99 18.94 16.24
N GLN A 464 -38.43 18.96 14.97
CA GLN A 464 -39.86 18.97 14.58
C GLN A 464 -40.01 18.39 13.15
N PRO A 465 -40.89 17.38 12.95
CA PRO A 465 -41.20 16.88 11.61
C PRO A 465 -42.03 17.94 10.87
N ASN A 466 -41.66 18.29 9.63
CA ASN A 466 -42.58 19.07 8.79
C ASN A 466 -42.57 18.70 7.30
N ALA A 467 -43.81 18.52 6.83
CA ALA A 467 -44.38 18.43 5.49
C ALA A 467 -43.87 17.40 4.46
N SER A 468 -42.70 16.77 4.63
CA SER A 468 -42.09 15.97 3.54
C SER A 468 -41.40 14.67 3.97
N GLY A 469 -41.36 14.39 5.28
CA GLY A 469 -41.02 13.08 5.82
C GLY A 469 -39.53 12.72 5.90
N LEU A 470 -38.59 13.62 5.63
CA LEU A 470 -37.19 13.49 6.06
C LEU A 470 -36.93 14.39 7.28
N GLU A 471 -36.18 13.88 8.24
CA GLU A 471 -35.77 14.57 9.46
C GLU A 471 -34.23 14.59 9.56
N VAL A 472 -33.66 15.68 10.08
CA VAL A 472 -32.20 15.81 10.27
C VAL A 472 -31.90 16.17 11.71
N SER A 473 -31.00 15.44 12.34
CA SER A 473 -30.40 15.81 13.63
C SER A 473 -28.88 15.90 13.51
N ALA A 474 -28.23 16.66 14.40
CA ALA A 474 -26.78 16.79 14.42
C ALA A 474 -26.25 16.86 15.85
N THR A 475 -25.09 16.25 16.08
CA THR A 475 -24.30 16.34 17.31
C THR A 475 -22.96 17.02 17.04
N ILE A 476 -22.34 17.58 18.06
CA ILE A 476 -20.91 17.98 18.05
C ILE A 476 -20.24 17.10 19.10
N THR A 477 -19.33 16.26 18.67
CA THR A 477 -18.64 15.28 19.53
C THR A 477 -17.17 15.65 19.76
N GLY A 478 -16.65 16.68 19.07
CA GLY A 478 -15.31 17.21 19.29
C GLY A 478 -14.95 18.36 18.35
N GLY A 479 -13.79 18.98 18.54
CA GLY A 479 -13.27 20.05 17.68
C GLY A 479 -11.85 20.44 18.03
N TRP A 480 -11.12 21.04 17.08
CA TRP A 480 -9.76 21.55 17.25
C TRP A 480 -9.50 22.70 16.25
N SER A 481 -8.79 23.73 16.71
CA SER A 481 -8.23 24.85 15.93
C SER A 481 -9.02 25.24 14.67
N GLY A 482 -10.14 25.95 14.85
CA GLY A 482 -10.95 26.47 13.76
C GLY A 482 -11.76 25.39 13.02
N THR A 483 -11.92 24.21 13.61
CA THR A 483 -12.73 23.10 13.08
C THR A 483 -13.53 22.44 14.21
N PHE A 484 -14.80 22.16 13.97
CA PHE A 484 -15.68 21.38 14.85
C PHE A 484 -16.19 20.16 14.09
N ALA A 485 -16.56 19.10 14.82
CA ALA A 485 -16.98 17.85 14.21
C ALA A 485 -18.02 17.10 15.04
N GLY A 486 -18.79 16.26 14.37
CA GLY A 486 -19.78 15.41 15.00
C GLY A 486 -20.56 14.58 13.99
N ASN A 487 -21.73 14.11 14.37
CA ASN A 487 -22.55 13.27 13.49
C ASN A 487 -23.79 14.04 13.03
N VAL A 488 -24.14 13.90 11.75
CA VAL A 488 -25.41 14.32 11.18
C VAL A 488 -26.20 13.08 10.79
N ILE A 489 -27.47 13.03 11.17
CA ILE A 489 -28.35 11.89 10.92
C ILE A 489 -29.51 12.37 10.07
N VAL A 490 -29.82 11.66 8.99
CA VAL A 490 -31.01 11.86 8.16
C VAL A 490 -31.94 10.67 8.33
N THR A 491 -33.15 10.91 8.82
CA THR A 491 -34.17 9.89 9.07
C THR A 491 -35.32 10.01 8.09
N ASN A 492 -35.67 8.91 7.42
CA ASN A 492 -36.86 8.81 6.59
C ASN A 492 -38.07 8.41 7.44
N ASN A 493 -38.87 9.40 7.81
CA ASN A 493 -40.14 9.24 8.52
C ASN A 493 -41.35 9.07 7.57
N THR A 494 -41.13 8.80 6.27
CA THR A 494 -42.21 8.41 5.34
C THR A 494 -42.47 6.91 5.38
N ASP A 495 -43.62 6.49 4.83
CA ASP A 495 -44.00 5.09 4.66
C ASP A 495 -43.39 4.46 3.38
N GLU A 496 -42.59 5.21 2.60
CA GLU A 496 -42.01 4.77 1.33
C GLU A 496 -40.47 4.87 1.34
N SER A 497 -39.81 3.96 0.59
CA SER A 497 -38.35 3.97 0.45
C SER A 497 -37.94 5.08 -0.54
N LEU A 498 -36.97 5.90 -0.15
CA LEU A 498 -36.46 6.99 -0.98
C LEU A 498 -35.24 6.51 -1.78
N GLY A 499 -35.28 6.66 -3.11
CA GLY A 499 -34.20 6.26 -4.02
C GLY A 499 -32.93 7.12 -3.92
N THR A 500 -32.25 7.35 -5.02
CA THR A 500 -31.06 8.23 -5.09
C THR A 500 -31.39 9.72 -5.14
N ASP A 501 -32.66 10.07 -5.34
CA ASP A 501 -33.05 11.41 -5.79
C ASP A 501 -33.60 12.28 -4.64
N TRP A 502 -33.39 11.88 -3.39
CA TRP A 502 -33.80 12.68 -2.24
C TRP A 502 -32.70 13.67 -1.83
N SER A 503 -33.10 14.82 -1.28
CA SER A 503 -32.17 15.77 -0.69
C SER A 503 -32.80 16.45 0.51
N VAL A 504 -31.97 16.83 1.48
CA VAL A 504 -32.41 17.58 2.66
C VAL A 504 -31.49 18.78 2.89
N SER A 505 -32.07 19.97 2.99
CA SER A 505 -31.32 21.21 3.19
C SER A 505 -31.60 21.83 4.55
N PHE A 506 -30.57 22.21 5.30
CA PHE A 506 -30.68 22.97 6.55
C PHE A 506 -29.72 24.16 6.57
N VAL A 507 -29.87 25.07 7.52
CA VAL A 507 -29.04 26.29 7.58
C VAL A 507 -27.96 26.16 8.65
N SER A 508 -26.78 26.70 8.41
CA SER A 508 -25.68 26.75 9.38
C SER A 508 -24.94 28.09 9.36
N ASP A 509 -24.46 28.52 10.53
CA ASP A 509 -23.61 29.71 10.68
C ASP A 509 -22.17 29.48 10.18
N ALA A 510 -21.80 28.23 9.85
CA ALA A 510 -20.50 27.86 9.31
C ALA A 510 -20.60 26.82 8.18
N PRO A 511 -19.66 26.81 7.22
CA PRO A 511 -19.65 25.79 6.18
C PRO A 511 -19.09 24.47 6.72
N LEU A 512 -19.63 23.35 6.22
CA LEU A 512 -19.02 22.04 6.42
C LEU A 512 -17.80 21.87 5.48
N LYS A 513 -16.72 21.26 5.97
CA LYS A 513 -15.53 20.90 5.19
C LYS A 513 -15.66 19.51 4.59
N SER A 514 -16.32 18.59 5.29
CA SER A 514 -16.50 17.20 4.85
C SER A 514 -17.74 16.58 5.50
N VAL A 515 -18.36 15.64 4.79
CA VAL A 515 -19.44 14.76 5.27
C VAL A 515 -19.19 13.38 4.66
N SER A 516 -19.00 12.35 5.47
CA SER A 516 -18.48 11.05 5.01
C SER A 516 -19.46 10.26 4.13
N ASN A 517 -20.72 10.16 4.54
CA ASN A 517 -21.72 9.24 3.97
C ASN A 517 -22.80 9.93 3.12
N PHE A 518 -22.73 11.25 2.98
CA PHE A 518 -23.61 12.03 2.09
C PHE A 518 -22.77 12.80 1.08
N GLU A 519 -23.32 13.04 -0.11
CA GLU A 519 -22.88 14.19 -0.89
C GLU A 519 -23.41 15.45 -0.21
N PHE A 520 -22.64 16.54 -0.22
CA PHE A 520 -23.08 17.78 0.41
C PHE A 520 -22.65 19.01 -0.37
N THR A 521 -23.41 20.09 -0.24
CA THR A 521 -23.04 21.40 -0.77
C THR A 521 -23.19 22.48 0.30
N ASN A 522 -22.31 23.48 0.27
CA ASN A 522 -22.44 24.71 1.07
C ASN A 522 -22.82 25.87 0.15
N THR A 523 -24.00 26.48 0.33
CA THR A 523 -24.41 27.67 -0.42
C THR A 523 -24.51 28.88 0.51
N LEU A 524 -23.66 29.89 0.31
CA LEU A 524 -23.74 31.14 1.08
C LEU A 524 -25.03 31.91 0.74
N ARG A 525 -25.79 32.28 1.77
CA ARG A 525 -27.07 32.99 1.68
C ARG A 525 -26.87 34.50 1.82
N ASP A 526 -27.87 35.28 1.39
CA ASP A 526 -27.86 36.74 1.49
C ASP A 526 -27.77 37.27 2.95
N ASP A 527 -28.11 36.45 3.94
CA ASP A 527 -27.99 36.77 5.37
C ASP A 527 -26.62 36.42 5.96
N GLY A 528 -25.68 35.91 5.16
CA GLY A 528 -24.31 35.57 5.57
C GLY A 528 -24.13 34.18 6.17
N ARG A 529 -25.20 33.37 6.23
CA ARG A 529 -25.17 31.97 6.69
C ARG A 529 -25.09 31.00 5.51
N TYR A 530 -24.83 29.73 5.76
CA TYR A 530 -24.73 28.68 4.75
C TYR A 530 -26.01 27.84 4.71
N ALA A 531 -26.55 27.57 3.54
CA ALA A 531 -27.49 26.48 3.32
C ALA A 531 -26.67 25.21 3.00
N ILE A 532 -26.75 24.21 3.88
CA ILE A 532 -26.13 22.91 3.70
C ILE A 532 -27.17 21.97 3.11
N THR A 533 -26.91 21.42 1.94
CA THR A 533 -27.79 20.40 1.32
C THR A 533 -27.09 19.05 1.37
N LEU A 534 -27.72 18.04 1.96
CA LEU A 534 -27.27 16.65 1.96
C LEU A 534 -28.05 15.84 0.93
N MET A 535 -27.35 14.99 0.19
CA MET A 535 -27.89 14.06 -0.82
C MET A 535 -27.28 12.67 -0.59
N PRO A 536 -28.00 11.57 -0.88
CA PRO A 536 -27.45 10.24 -0.77
C PRO A 536 -26.34 10.04 -1.82
N LYS A 537 -25.30 9.30 -1.45
CA LYS A 537 -24.39 8.74 -2.46
C LYS A 537 -25.09 7.58 -3.17
N SER A 538 -24.71 7.29 -4.41
CA SER A 538 -25.36 6.24 -5.22
C SER A 538 -25.34 4.85 -4.56
N TRP A 539 -24.32 4.55 -3.76
CA TRP A 539 -24.18 3.30 -2.99
C TRP A 539 -24.91 3.32 -1.63
N SER A 540 -25.40 4.49 -1.18
CA SER A 540 -26.12 4.64 0.10
C SER A 540 -27.64 4.76 -0.08
N ALA A 541 -28.14 4.61 -1.31
CA ALA A 541 -29.55 4.57 -1.64
C ALA A 541 -30.00 3.12 -1.91
N PRO A 542 -31.26 2.76 -1.60
CA PRO A 542 -32.33 3.63 -1.12
C PRO A 542 -32.36 3.78 0.42
N LEU A 543 -32.85 4.93 0.91
CA LEU A 543 -33.16 5.14 2.33
C LEU A 543 -34.58 4.63 2.64
N ALA A 544 -34.67 3.43 3.23
CA ALA A 544 -35.93 2.77 3.53
C ALA A 544 -36.86 3.56 4.46
N ALA A 545 -38.16 3.30 4.37
CA ALA A 545 -39.17 3.87 5.28
C ALA A 545 -38.82 3.55 6.75
N GLY A 546 -38.79 4.57 7.61
CA GLY A 546 -38.41 4.48 9.02
C GLY A 546 -36.91 4.37 9.30
N ALA A 547 -36.06 4.28 8.27
CA ALA A 547 -34.62 4.13 8.45
C ALA A 547 -33.92 5.49 8.64
N ALA A 548 -32.81 5.47 9.37
CA ALA A 548 -31.94 6.62 9.55
C ALA A 548 -30.53 6.32 9.04
N GLN A 549 -29.92 7.29 8.39
CA GLN A 549 -28.54 7.24 7.94
C GLN A 549 -27.72 8.28 8.69
N SER A 550 -26.68 7.83 9.39
CA SER A 550 -25.74 8.69 10.11
C SER A 550 -24.47 8.93 9.28
N SER A 551 -23.92 10.13 9.39
CA SER A 551 -22.65 10.51 8.77
C SER A 551 -21.85 11.38 9.71
N TYR A 552 -20.55 11.09 9.83
CA TYR A 552 -19.62 12.03 10.43
C TYR A 552 -19.45 13.26 9.53
N TYR A 553 -19.30 14.43 10.12
CA TYR A 553 -19.00 15.68 9.43
C TYR A 553 -17.91 16.49 10.17
N GLN A 554 -17.22 17.35 9.41
CA GLN A 554 -16.35 18.39 9.94
C GLN A 554 -16.81 19.75 9.40
N GLY A 555 -16.78 20.79 10.22
CA GLY A 555 -17.16 22.16 9.84
C GLY A 555 -16.16 23.20 10.33
N SER A 556 -16.15 24.37 9.71
CA SER A 556 -15.19 25.43 10.04
C SER A 556 -15.67 26.27 11.22
N GLY A 557 -14.86 26.42 12.25
CA GLY A 557 -15.14 27.25 13.42
C GLY A 557 -15.00 26.49 14.73
N ASP A 558 -15.09 27.22 15.84
CA ASP A 558 -14.90 26.70 17.19
C ASP A 558 -16.26 26.63 17.91
N PHE A 559 -17.11 25.68 17.49
CA PHE A 559 -18.43 25.46 18.07
C PHE A 559 -18.42 24.19 18.93
N ALA A 560 -19.06 24.24 20.10
CA ALA A 560 -19.09 23.13 21.06
C ALA A 560 -20.51 22.59 21.30
N ASP A 561 -21.53 23.27 20.77
CA ASP A 561 -22.94 22.88 20.86
C ASP A 561 -23.59 23.05 19.47
N PRO A 562 -24.28 22.02 18.94
CA PRO A 562 -24.97 22.10 17.64
C PRO A 562 -25.91 23.31 17.51
N ASN A 563 -26.56 23.76 18.61
CA ASN A 563 -27.43 24.94 18.62
C ASN A 563 -26.71 26.25 18.29
N GLN A 564 -25.39 26.28 18.43
CA GLN A 564 -24.58 27.48 18.16
C GLN A 564 -24.29 27.65 16.67
N VAL A 565 -24.50 26.60 15.87
CA VAL A 565 -24.03 26.55 14.48
C VAL A 565 -25.07 26.02 13.50
N PHE A 566 -26.06 25.23 13.92
CA PHE A 566 -27.10 24.71 13.03
C PHE A 566 -28.49 25.27 13.37
N ASP A 567 -29.19 25.72 12.32
CA ASP A 567 -30.61 26.07 12.33
C ASP A 567 -31.36 25.01 11.49
N LEU A 568 -31.63 23.87 12.16
CA LEU A 568 -32.30 22.70 11.58
C LEU A 568 -33.82 22.90 11.43
N ALA A 569 -34.37 24.04 11.89
CA ALA A 569 -35.79 24.37 11.76
C ALA A 569 -36.13 25.01 10.39
N ALA A 570 -35.12 25.45 9.64
CA ALA A 570 -35.26 26.10 8.33
C ALA A 570 -35.22 25.11 7.15
N THR A 571 -35.61 23.85 7.38
CA THR A 571 -35.45 22.76 6.40
C THR A 571 -36.39 22.92 5.21
N ALA A 572 -35.83 23.02 4.01
CA ALA A 572 -36.57 22.98 2.75
C ALA A 572 -36.26 21.67 2.04
N ILE A 573 -37.30 20.91 1.71
CA ILE A 573 -37.19 19.63 0.99
C ILE A 573 -37.68 19.85 -0.45
N ILE A 574 -36.92 19.32 -1.42
CA ILE A 574 -37.35 19.17 -2.81
C ILE A 574 -37.63 17.67 -3.03
N SER A 575 -38.87 17.33 -3.39
CA SER A 575 -39.42 15.96 -3.44
C SER A 575 -38.73 15.05 -4.46
N SER A 576 -38.67 13.77 -4.07
CA SER A 576 -38.47 12.55 -4.87
C SER A 576 -39.63 12.29 -5.85
N ASP A 577 -39.33 11.61 -6.97
CA ASP A 577 -40.33 10.88 -7.77
C ASP A 577 -40.38 9.43 -7.23
N THR A 578 -41.55 8.94 -6.83
CA THR A 578 -41.70 7.64 -6.14
C THR A 578 -41.73 6.49 -7.15
N ALA A 579 -40.88 5.48 -6.96
CA ALA A 579 -40.86 4.27 -7.78
C ALA A 579 -41.97 3.30 -7.35
N GLN A 580 -43.13 3.33 -8.00
CA GLN A 580 -44.19 2.33 -7.80
C GLN A 580 -43.85 1.00 -8.48
N GLN A 581 -43.70 -0.05 -7.68
CA GLN A 581 -43.76 -1.45 -8.09
C GLN A 581 -45.22 -1.86 -8.38
N PRO A 582 -45.57 -2.48 -9.52
CA PRO A 582 -46.87 -3.09 -9.69
C PRO A 582 -46.81 -4.57 -9.33
N ASP A 583 -47.50 -4.94 -8.26
CA ASP A 583 -47.79 -6.34 -7.93
C ASP A 583 -49.14 -6.78 -8.55
N SER A 584 -49.21 -8.09 -8.76
CA SER A 584 -50.13 -8.87 -9.57
C SER A 584 -51.64 -8.82 -9.21
N ALA A 585 -52.51 -8.83 -10.24
CA ALA A 585 -53.91 -9.23 -10.11
C ALA A 585 -54.47 -9.87 -11.41
N GLU A 586 -55.20 -10.98 -11.22
CA GLU A 586 -55.83 -11.86 -12.22
C GLU A 586 -57.03 -11.29 -12.99
N SER A 587 -57.20 -11.79 -14.22
CA SER A 587 -58.44 -12.11 -14.95
C SER A 587 -59.48 -11.02 -15.30
N GLY A 588 -59.82 -10.91 -16.60
CA GLY A 588 -61.04 -10.23 -17.05
C GLY A 588 -61.08 -9.76 -18.51
N ASP A 589 -61.41 -10.69 -19.42
CA ASP A 589 -62.07 -10.55 -20.74
C ASP A 589 -62.54 -9.15 -21.23
N SER A 590 -62.11 -8.72 -22.43
CA SER A 590 -62.97 -8.53 -23.63
C SER A 590 -62.34 -7.71 -24.78
N SER A 591 -62.24 -8.36 -25.94
CA SER A 591 -62.51 -7.91 -27.33
C SER A 591 -61.99 -6.54 -27.84
N ASP A 592 -61.13 -6.51 -28.86
CA ASP A 592 -61.45 -6.65 -30.30
C ASP A 592 -60.47 -5.89 -31.23
N GLY A 593 -60.19 -6.48 -32.39
CA GLY A 593 -59.62 -5.86 -33.61
C GLY A 593 -58.10 -5.56 -33.62
N GLY A 594 -57.22 -6.21 -34.36
CA GLY A 594 -57.36 -7.03 -35.57
C GLY A 594 -56.56 -6.40 -36.72
N ALA A 595 -55.38 -6.94 -37.03
CA ALA A 595 -54.85 -7.14 -38.39
C ALA A 595 -53.44 -7.78 -38.35
N THR A 596 -53.33 -8.96 -38.93
CA THR A 596 -52.12 -9.76 -39.20
C THR A 596 -51.81 -9.73 -40.73
N PRO A 597 -50.88 -10.53 -41.29
CA PRO A 597 -49.41 -10.51 -41.23
C PRO A 597 -48.80 -10.47 -42.69
N PRO A 598 -47.56 -10.91 -42.98
CA PRO A 598 -47.29 -12.35 -43.06
C PRO A 598 -45.96 -12.84 -42.45
N VAL A 599 -46.09 -14.06 -41.96
CA VAL A 599 -45.09 -15.01 -41.50
C VAL A 599 -44.61 -15.84 -42.69
N VAL A 600 -43.35 -16.28 -42.67
CA VAL A 600 -42.96 -17.60 -43.21
C VAL A 600 -42.26 -18.35 -42.08
N SER A 601 -42.71 -19.58 -41.85
CA SER A 601 -42.40 -20.41 -40.69
C SER A 601 -41.76 -21.73 -41.12
N LEU A 602 -40.77 -22.14 -40.31
CA LEU A 602 -40.44 -23.49 -39.83
C LEU A 602 -40.09 -24.62 -40.80
N VAL A 603 -38.95 -25.26 -40.53
CA VAL A 603 -38.88 -26.71 -40.22
C VAL A 603 -37.83 -26.96 -39.13
N THR A 604 -38.25 -27.62 -38.05
CA THR A 604 -37.46 -28.19 -36.95
C THR A 604 -37.00 -29.62 -37.25
N GLU A 605 -35.80 -29.98 -36.75
CA GLU A 605 -35.43 -31.20 -36.00
C GLU A 605 -34.05 -31.76 -36.39
N GLY A 606 -33.21 -31.98 -35.37
CA GLY A 606 -32.30 -33.14 -35.36
C GLY A 606 -30.86 -32.88 -34.92
N GLY A 607 -30.54 -33.28 -33.69
CA GLY A 607 -29.31 -34.01 -33.40
C GLY A 607 -28.09 -33.19 -32.98
N ALA A 608 -27.73 -33.33 -31.70
CA ALA A 608 -26.39 -33.06 -31.20
C ALA A 608 -25.34 -33.82 -32.04
N ASN A 609 -24.30 -33.12 -32.46
CA ASN A 609 -22.97 -33.68 -32.70
C ASN A 609 -21.94 -32.56 -32.46
N THR A 610 -21.21 -32.68 -31.36
CA THR A 610 -19.92 -32.05 -31.13
C THR A 610 -18.94 -32.59 -32.18
N GLU A 611 -18.49 -31.76 -33.12
CA GLU A 611 -17.25 -32.02 -33.86
C GLU A 611 -16.25 -30.91 -33.54
N GLY A 612 -15.10 -31.33 -33.01
CA GLY A 612 -13.99 -30.46 -32.65
C GLY A 612 -13.38 -29.79 -33.88
N VAL A 613 -12.86 -28.59 -33.64
CA VAL A 613 -12.11 -27.78 -34.62
C VAL A 613 -10.80 -28.51 -34.97
N PRO A 614 -10.42 -28.64 -36.25
CA PRO A 614 -9.25 -29.40 -36.64
C PRO A 614 -7.96 -28.58 -36.46
N VAL A 615 -7.07 -29.04 -35.59
CA VAL A 615 -5.67 -28.59 -35.51
C VAL A 615 -4.90 -29.07 -36.75
N ARG A 616 -4.13 -28.20 -37.40
CA ARG A 616 -3.21 -28.54 -38.50
C ARG A 616 -1.79 -28.09 -38.16
N GLU A 617 -0.85 -29.03 -38.17
CA GLU A 617 0.59 -28.76 -38.07
C GLU A 617 1.14 -28.10 -39.35
N GLY A 618 1.81 -26.95 -39.16
CA GLY A 618 3.06 -26.56 -39.81
C GLY A 618 3.05 -26.18 -41.30
N GLY A 619 3.19 -24.88 -41.58
CA GLY A 619 3.59 -24.37 -42.90
C GLY A 619 4.66 -23.28 -42.77
N THR A 620 5.85 -23.51 -43.34
CA THR A 620 6.95 -22.53 -43.36
C THR A 620 6.69 -21.46 -44.43
N VAL A 621 6.62 -20.19 -44.04
CA VAL A 621 6.56 -19.05 -44.97
C VAL A 621 7.94 -18.38 -45.05
N THR A 622 8.36 -18.04 -46.26
CA THR A 622 9.63 -17.37 -46.55
C THR A 622 9.37 -15.85 -46.62
N ILE A 623 10.04 -15.06 -45.79
CA ILE A 623 9.94 -13.59 -45.81
C ILE A 623 11.11 -12.98 -46.62
N ASP A 624 10.79 -11.96 -47.40
CA ASP A 624 11.66 -11.22 -48.33
C ASP A 624 12.44 -10.13 -47.59
N ASP A 625 13.77 -10.14 -47.70
CA ASP A 625 14.74 -9.27 -47.00
C ASP A 625 14.87 -7.90 -47.71
N GLU A 626 14.16 -6.87 -47.26
CA GLU A 626 14.62 -5.48 -47.43
C GLU A 626 14.70 -4.78 -46.05
N ARG A 627 15.94 -4.69 -45.55
CA ARG A 627 16.32 -4.29 -44.19
C ARG A 627 16.38 -2.76 -44.02
N PRO A 628 15.95 -2.20 -42.89
CA PRO A 628 16.46 -0.93 -42.40
C PRO A 628 17.92 -1.09 -41.97
N ASN A 629 18.82 -0.26 -42.50
CA ASN A 629 20.15 -0.09 -41.92
C ASN A 629 19.94 0.57 -40.55
N GLY A 630 20.49 0.01 -39.46
CA GLY A 630 20.31 0.43 -38.07
C GLY A 630 20.71 1.88 -37.73
N THR A 631 19.95 2.83 -38.27
CA THR A 631 20.05 4.28 -38.08
C THR A 631 18.66 4.89 -38.27
N THR A 632 17.62 4.28 -37.70
CA THR A 632 16.26 4.83 -37.78
C THR A 632 16.10 5.93 -36.72
N ASP A 633 15.28 6.94 -37.01
CA ASP A 633 14.93 8.00 -36.05
C ASP A 633 13.83 7.54 -35.06
N LYS A 634 13.63 6.22 -34.90
CA LYS A 634 12.59 5.64 -34.06
C LYS A 634 12.97 5.75 -32.58
N ARG A 635 11.98 6.04 -31.76
CA ARG A 635 12.12 6.10 -30.29
C ARG A 635 11.80 4.75 -29.67
N VAL A 636 12.59 4.38 -28.67
CA VAL A 636 12.25 3.40 -27.64
C VAL A 636 12.26 4.17 -26.33
N VAL A 637 11.07 4.38 -25.76
CA VAL A 637 10.83 5.20 -24.57
C VAL A 637 10.48 4.29 -23.40
N THR A 638 11.06 4.53 -22.24
CA THR A 638 10.84 3.72 -21.05
C THR A 638 10.51 4.59 -19.85
N TYR A 639 9.80 4.04 -18.88
CA TYR A 639 9.54 4.70 -17.60
C TYR A 639 10.27 3.95 -16.48
N PHE A 640 11.07 4.70 -15.71
CA PHE A 640 11.72 4.21 -14.50
C PHE A 640 10.97 4.75 -13.29
N GLU A 641 10.35 3.85 -12.54
CA GLU A 641 9.56 4.21 -11.36
C GLU A 641 10.48 4.50 -10.17
N GLU A 642 10.30 5.67 -9.56
CA GLU A 642 11.05 6.12 -8.39
C GLU A 642 11.01 5.10 -7.24
N TRP A 643 9.87 4.43 -7.07
CA TRP A 643 9.66 3.40 -6.05
C TRP A 643 10.10 1.99 -6.47
N GLY A 644 10.58 1.80 -7.70
CA GLY A 644 11.06 0.51 -8.21
C GLY A 644 12.22 -0.06 -7.38
N ILE A 645 13.00 0.80 -6.75
CA ILE A 645 14.18 0.48 -5.92
C ILE A 645 13.85 -0.09 -4.53
N TYR A 646 12.57 -0.26 -4.20
CA TYR A 646 12.09 -0.78 -2.93
C TYR A 646 11.62 -2.23 -3.06
N GLY A 647 10.34 -2.53 -2.86
CA GLY A 647 9.82 -3.90 -2.86
C GLY A 647 9.94 -4.62 -4.21
N ARG A 648 10.10 -3.87 -5.31
CA ARG A 648 10.38 -4.42 -6.64
C ARG A 648 11.85 -4.80 -6.84
N ASP A 649 12.74 -4.24 -6.02
CA ASP A 649 14.19 -4.41 -6.06
C ASP A 649 14.81 -4.24 -7.46
N VAL A 650 14.30 -3.27 -8.23
CA VAL A 650 14.87 -2.89 -9.53
C VAL A 650 15.55 -1.54 -9.41
N ASN A 651 16.87 -1.54 -9.56
CA ASN A 651 17.73 -0.37 -9.48
C ASN A 651 18.14 0.09 -10.89
N LEU A 652 18.66 1.32 -11.00
CA LEU A 652 19.18 1.82 -12.29
C LEU A 652 20.36 1.00 -12.83
N SER A 653 21.04 0.24 -11.98
CA SER A 653 22.11 -0.69 -12.37
C SER A 653 21.62 -1.90 -13.15
N ASP A 654 20.34 -2.24 -13.01
CA ASP A 654 19.68 -3.36 -13.72
C ASP A 654 19.17 -2.91 -15.10
N VAL A 655 19.18 -1.61 -15.39
CA VAL A 655 18.62 -1.05 -16.62
C VAL A 655 19.62 -1.06 -17.77
N ASP A 656 19.29 -1.74 -18.86
CA ASP A 656 20.06 -1.67 -20.10
C ASP A 656 19.78 -0.38 -20.89
N GLY A 657 20.64 0.63 -20.68
CA GLY A 657 20.56 1.88 -21.41
C GLY A 657 20.82 1.78 -22.91
N GLN A 658 21.37 0.68 -23.43
CA GLN A 658 21.66 0.54 -24.87
C GLN A 658 20.40 0.25 -25.68
N SER A 659 19.41 -0.35 -25.04
CA SER A 659 18.15 -0.78 -25.65
C SER A 659 17.07 0.30 -25.60
N MET A 660 17.44 1.55 -25.36
CA MET A 660 16.50 2.66 -25.30
C MET A 660 17.06 3.97 -25.86
N THR A 661 16.14 4.88 -26.14
CA THR A 661 16.46 6.25 -26.57
C THR A 661 16.06 7.29 -25.53
N HIS A 662 15.02 7.00 -24.76
CA HIS A 662 14.46 7.90 -23.76
C HIS A 662 14.12 7.11 -22.50
N MET A 663 14.43 7.68 -21.33
CA MET A 663 13.97 7.18 -20.04
C MET A 663 13.33 8.32 -19.26
N ASN A 664 12.06 8.17 -18.94
CA ASN A 664 11.30 9.09 -18.12
C ASN A 664 11.31 8.63 -16.66
N TYR A 665 11.77 9.48 -15.75
CA TYR A 665 11.77 9.24 -14.33
C TYR A 665 10.41 9.60 -13.71
N SER A 666 9.74 8.62 -13.13
CA SER A 666 8.36 8.70 -12.64
C SER A 666 8.29 8.69 -11.11
N PHE A 667 7.74 9.68 -10.41
CA PHE A 667 7.08 10.89 -10.93
C PHE A 667 7.39 12.13 -10.10
N PHE A 668 7.20 13.27 -10.73
CA PHE A 668 7.11 14.57 -10.09
C PHE A 668 5.65 14.99 -9.97
N ASP A 669 5.34 15.71 -8.90
CA ASP A 669 4.00 16.11 -8.50
C ASP A 669 3.79 17.61 -8.77
N VAL A 670 2.72 17.93 -9.52
CA VAL A 670 2.36 19.32 -9.88
C VAL A 670 1.33 19.83 -8.90
N LYS A 671 1.64 20.95 -8.25
CA LYS A 671 0.76 21.57 -7.25
C LYS A 671 -0.19 22.60 -7.84
N ALA A 672 -1.29 22.85 -7.13
CA ALA A 672 -2.37 23.74 -7.54
C ALA A 672 -1.94 25.19 -7.80
N ASP A 673 -0.81 25.62 -7.23
CA ASP A 673 -0.22 26.94 -7.47
C ASP A 673 0.78 26.97 -8.63
N GLY A 674 1.03 25.84 -9.28
CA GLY A 674 2.02 25.65 -10.36
C GLY A 674 3.42 25.25 -9.88
N SER A 675 3.65 25.02 -8.58
CA SER A 675 4.94 24.46 -8.13
C SER A 675 5.08 22.97 -8.48
N ILE A 676 6.32 22.49 -8.56
CA ILE A 676 6.64 21.09 -8.84
C ILE A 676 7.47 20.52 -7.69
N THR A 677 7.07 19.35 -7.17
CA THR A 677 7.75 18.65 -6.07
C THR A 677 8.09 17.20 -6.46
N LEU A 678 9.11 16.62 -5.82
CA LEU A 678 9.40 15.20 -5.93
C LEU A 678 8.33 14.39 -5.19
N PHE A 679 7.96 13.23 -5.72
CA PHE A 679 7.01 12.31 -5.07
C PHE A 679 7.65 11.66 -3.83
N ASP A 680 8.84 11.09 -3.98
CA ASP A 680 9.70 10.54 -2.93
C ASP A 680 11.10 11.19 -3.00
N PRO A 681 11.30 12.30 -2.25
CA PRO A 681 12.60 12.96 -2.17
C PRO A 681 13.73 12.09 -1.60
N TYR A 682 13.41 11.02 -0.85
CA TYR A 682 14.43 10.14 -0.29
C TYR A 682 15.00 9.20 -1.37
N ALA A 683 14.14 8.54 -2.13
CA ALA A 683 14.54 7.75 -3.30
C ALA A 683 15.34 8.62 -4.29
N ALA A 684 14.82 9.80 -4.63
CA ALA A 684 15.43 10.69 -5.61
C ALA A 684 16.82 11.17 -5.20
N LEU A 685 17.00 11.66 -3.97
CA LEU A 685 18.15 12.49 -3.59
C LEU A 685 19.03 11.89 -2.50
N GLN A 686 18.56 10.90 -1.74
CA GLN A 686 19.19 10.51 -0.47
C GLN A 686 19.60 9.05 -0.38
N LYS A 687 18.86 8.13 -1.02
CA LYS A 687 19.15 6.69 -0.96
C LYS A 687 20.59 6.42 -1.40
N ARG A 688 21.32 5.63 -0.61
CA ARG A 688 22.68 5.20 -0.95
C ARG A 688 22.62 3.80 -1.53
N PHE A 689 23.30 3.62 -2.65
CA PHE A 689 23.42 2.36 -3.35
C PHE A 689 24.79 1.76 -3.04
N ASP A 690 24.83 0.48 -2.70
CA ASP A 690 26.08 -0.22 -2.46
C ASP A 690 26.83 -0.44 -3.78
N GLN A 691 28.05 -0.96 -3.70
CA GLN A 691 28.89 -1.17 -4.89
C GLN A 691 28.25 -2.10 -5.93
N SER A 692 27.43 -3.06 -5.50
CA SER A 692 26.69 -3.96 -6.39
C SER A 692 25.63 -3.23 -7.21
N ASP A 693 25.04 -2.18 -6.64
CA ASP A 693 23.85 -1.52 -7.21
C ASP A 693 24.23 -0.25 -7.96
N GLN A 694 25.54 -0.01 -8.15
CA GLN A 694 26.05 1.10 -8.93
C GLN A 694 25.87 0.87 -10.42
N VAL A 695 25.35 1.88 -11.12
CA VAL A 695 25.21 1.82 -12.59
C VAL A 695 26.53 1.47 -13.26
N SER A 696 26.43 0.63 -14.29
CA SER A 696 27.58 0.19 -15.05
C SER A 696 27.25 0.09 -16.53
N ARG A 697 28.29 0.14 -17.36
CA ARG A 697 28.19 -0.16 -18.79
C ARG A 697 29.37 -1.02 -19.21
N THR A 698 29.07 -2.05 -20.00
CA THR A 698 30.07 -2.89 -20.63
C THR A 698 30.24 -2.49 -22.09
N PHE A 699 31.50 -2.34 -22.52
CA PHE A 699 31.92 -2.00 -23.86
C PHE A 699 32.81 -3.13 -24.41
N SER A 700 32.87 -3.32 -25.72
CA SER A 700 34.00 -4.04 -26.32
C SER A 700 35.30 -3.25 -26.17
N THR A 701 36.45 -3.92 -26.21
CA THR A 701 37.75 -3.21 -26.18
C THR A 701 37.88 -2.21 -27.34
N SER A 702 37.25 -2.51 -28.48
CA SER A 702 37.27 -1.67 -29.67
C SER A 702 36.41 -0.41 -29.53
N GLU A 703 35.24 -0.52 -28.91
CA GLU A 703 34.35 0.61 -28.62
C GLU A 703 34.97 1.53 -27.59
N TYR A 704 35.46 0.97 -26.48
CA TYR A 704 36.11 1.74 -25.42
C TYR A 704 37.31 2.53 -25.97
N ALA A 705 38.17 1.90 -26.78
CA ALA A 705 39.32 2.56 -27.39
C ALA A 705 38.95 3.66 -28.41
N ALA A 706 37.73 3.63 -28.95
CA ALA A 706 37.22 4.61 -29.91
C ALA A 706 36.47 5.79 -29.25
N MET A 707 36.22 5.74 -27.94
CA MET A 707 35.50 6.79 -27.21
C MET A 707 36.23 8.13 -27.24
N ALA A 708 35.46 9.20 -27.05
CA ALA A 708 36.00 10.55 -27.01
C ALA A 708 37.00 10.70 -25.85
N PRO A 709 38.16 11.37 -26.03
CA PRO A 709 39.19 11.47 -25.00
C PRO A 709 38.69 12.04 -23.67
N GLU A 710 37.74 12.96 -23.70
CA GLU A 710 37.11 13.55 -22.51
C GLU A 710 36.28 12.55 -21.69
N LEU A 711 35.62 11.58 -22.34
CA LEU A 711 34.87 10.53 -21.65
C LEU A 711 35.83 9.53 -20.99
N LEU A 712 36.88 9.15 -21.72
CA LEU A 712 37.95 8.29 -21.18
C LEU A 712 38.62 8.94 -19.97
N ASP A 713 38.92 10.24 -20.02
CA ASP A 713 39.49 10.97 -18.88
C ASP A 713 38.52 11.00 -17.68
N SER A 714 37.21 11.14 -17.91
CA SER A 714 36.21 11.03 -16.85
C SER A 714 36.22 9.65 -16.18
N TYR A 715 36.21 8.57 -16.97
CA TYR A 715 36.19 7.21 -16.43
C TYR A 715 37.47 6.84 -15.70
N GLU A 716 38.64 7.24 -16.23
CA GLU A 716 39.92 6.81 -15.70
C GLU A 716 40.45 7.72 -14.58
N ASN A 717 40.16 9.03 -14.63
CA ASN A 717 40.83 10.02 -13.79
C ASN A 717 39.90 10.81 -12.87
N SER A 718 38.56 10.77 -13.03
CA SER A 718 37.68 11.55 -12.16
C SER A 718 37.50 10.96 -10.77
N GLY A 719 37.85 9.68 -10.57
CA GLY A 719 37.59 8.93 -9.34
C GLY A 719 36.11 8.61 -9.08
N ARG A 720 35.23 8.83 -10.08
CA ARG A 720 33.78 8.56 -10.01
C ARG A 720 33.43 7.17 -10.56
N TYR A 721 34.40 6.50 -11.18
CA TYR A 721 34.23 5.22 -11.84
C TYR A 721 35.40 4.27 -11.51
N THR A 722 35.11 2.98 -11.60
CA THR A 722 36.12 1.91 -11.66
C THR A 722 35.97 1.18 -12.99
N THR A 723 37.08 0.68 -13.52
CA THR A 723 37.12 -0.02 -14.81
C THR A 723 37.68 -1.41 -14.62
N THR A 724 36.98 -2.41 -15.11
CA THR A 724 37.40 -3.81 -15.07
C THR A 724 37.49 -4.37 -16.48
N GLU A 725 38.61 -5.00 -16.83
CA GLU A 725 38.84 -5.64 -18.13
C GLU A 725 38.68 -7.15 -17.99
N SER A 726 37.84 -7.76 -18.84
CA SER A 726 37.63 -9.20 -18.92
C SER A 726 37.54 -9.65 -20.37
N GLY A 727 38.60 -10.27 -20.87
CA GLY A 727 38.64 -10.77 -22.25
C GLY A 727 38.62 -9.64 -23.29
N ASP A 728 37.56 -9.57 -24.09
CA ASP A 728 37.35 -8.51 -25.09
C ASP A 728 36.34 -7.45 -24.62
N SER A 729 36.06 -7.41 -23.32
CA SER A 729 35.10 -6.52 -22.71
C SER A 729 35.73 -5.66 -21.62
N ILE A 730 35.30 -4.40 -21.56
CA ILE A 730 35.66 -3.42 -20.54
C ILE A 730 34.37 -2.95 -19.88
N THR A 731 34.24 -3.17 -18.58
CA THR A 731 33.10 -2.71 -17.79
C THR A 731 33.51 -1.50 -16.97
N VAL A 732 32.76 -0.40 -17.12
CA VAL A 732 32.91 0.83 -16.33
C VAL A 732 31.75 0.90 -15.35
N THR A 733 32.04 0.95 -14.06
CA THR A 733 31.04 0.95 -12.98
C THR A 733 31.21 2.20 -12.14
N SER A 734 30.12 2.90 -11.80
CA SER A 734 30.21 4.05 -10.90
C SER A 734 30.69 3.64 -9.50
N VAL A 735 31.33 4.58 -8.81
CA VAL A 735 31.78 4.39 -7.43
C VAL A 735 30.68 4.88 -6.51
N PRO A 736 30.32 4.12 -5.46
CA PRO A 736 29.36 4.57 -4.46
C PRO A 736 29.74 5.93 -3.89
N VAL A 737 28.76 6.81 -3.83
CA VAL A 737 28.96 8.12 -3.24
C VAL A 737 29.05 7.95 -1.72
N GLY A 738 30.27 8.06 -1.19
CA GLY A 738 30.53 7.90 0.24
C GLY A 738 29.96 9.05 1.09
N TRP A 739 29.65 8.77 2.35
CA TRP A 739 29.04 9.71 3.29
C TRP A 739 29.88 10.95 3.65
N ASN A 740 31.16 10.98 3.28
CA ASN A 740 32.11 12.02 3.70
C ASN A 740 32.47 12.95 2.53
N GLY A 741 31.69 14.01 2.33
CA GLY A 741 32.13 15.20 1.57
C GLY A 741 31.36 15.55 0.29
N VAL A 742 30.09 15.19 0.20
CA VAL A 742 29.24 15.33 -1.00
C VAL A 742 27.92 15.96 -0.58
N GLY A 743 27.35 16.83 -1.41
CA GLY A 743 26.17 17.62 -1.04
C GLY A 743 24.91 16.75 -0.94
N ASP A 744 23.82 17.33 -0.42
CA ASP A 744 22.52 16.66 -0.29
C ASP A 744 21.94 16.14 -1.64
N ASN A 745 22.50 16.57 -2.78
CA ASN A 745 22.07 16.21 -4.14
C ASN A 745 22.98 15.17 -4.84
N ASP A 746 23.96 14.59 -4.15
CA ASP A 746 24.90 13.63 -4.73
C ASP A 746 24.55 12.19 -4.28
N ALA A 747 23.27 11.84 -4.22
CA ALA A 747 22.77 10.51 -3.87
C ALA A 747 21.48 10.16 -4.62
N GLY A 748 20.90 9.03 -4.23
CA GLY A 748 19.61 8.59 -4.70
C GLY A 748 19.62 8.25 -6.19
N ASN A 749 18.43 8.10 -6.73
CA ASN A 749 18.22 7.84 -8.13
C ASN A 749 18.83 8.96 -9.00
N PHE A 750 18.87 10.22 -8.52
CA PHE A 750 19.40 11.33 -9.33
C PHE A 750 20.91 11.26 -9.51
N GLU A 751 21.64 10.83 -8.48
CA GLU A 751 23.04 10.48 -8.65
C GLU A 751 23.19 9.35 -9.68
N GLN A 752 22.42 8.26 -9.52
CA GLN A 752 22.50 7.11 -10.42
C GLN A 752 22.12 7.49 -11.87
N LEU A 753 21.10 8.34 -12.07
CA LEU A 753 20.70 8.88 -13.38
C LEU A 753 21.78 9.74 -14.00
N ARG A 754 22.42 10.63 -13.22
CA ARG A 754 23.57 11.41 -13.69
C ARG A 754 24.70 10.48 -14.15
N ARG A 755 25.00 9.43 -13.36
CA ARG A 755 26.02 8.43 -13.71
C ARG A 755 25.63 7.61 -14.93
N PHE A 756 24.35 7.25 -15.03
CA PHE A 756 23.78 6.54 -16.16
C PHE A 756 23.88 7.37 -17.44
N LYS A 757 23.56 8.67 -17.40
CA LYS A 757 23.72 9.59 -18.54
C LYS A 757 25.17 9.76 -18.97
N GLU A 758 26.11 9.77 -18.02
CA GLU A 758 27.54 9.81 -18.32
C GLU A 758 28.05 8.50 -18.97
N LEU A 759 27.41 7.36 -18.68
CA LEU A 759 27.69 6.06 -19.31
C LEU A 759 26.92 5.88 -20.63
N ASN A 760 25.75 6.49 -20.77
CA ASN A 760 24.83 6.41 -21.90
C ASN A 760 24.49 7.82 -22.41
N PRO A 761 25.47 8.58 -22.95
CA PRO A 761 25.27 9.96 -23.39
C PRO A 761 24.18 10.13 -24.46
N GLU A 762 23.88 9.07 -25.21
CA GLU A 762 22.85 8.99 -26.24
C GLU A 762 21.42 8.93 -25.70
N VAL A 763 21.19 8.50 -24.46
CA VAL A 763 19.84 8.34 -23.89
C VAL A 763 19.33 9.66 -23.36
N ASN A 764 18.21 10.16 -23.89
CA ASN A 764 17.53 11.33 -23.37
C ASN A 764 16.87 10.98 -22.03
N LEU A 765 17.10 11.79 -21.00
CA LEU A 765 16.48 11.58 -19.70
C LEU A 765 15.38 12.60 -19.48
N GLY A 766 14.20 12.12 -19.10
CA GLY A 766 13.05 12.93 -18.77
C GLY A 766 12.67 12.87 -17.31
N PHE A 767 12.00 13.91 -16.83
CA PHE A 767 11.19 13.84 -15.62
C PHE A 767 9.72 13.85 -16.01
N ALA A 768 8.97 12.83 -15.57
CA ALA A 768 7.55 12.71 -15.84
C ALA A 768 6.74 13.39 -14.73
N LEU A 769 5.78 14.21 -15.13
CA LEU A 769 4.90 14.97 -14.26
C LEU A 769 3.53 14.30 -14.20
N GLY A 770 3.07 13.94 -13.02
CA GLY A 770 1.73 13.38 -12.83
C GLY A 770 1.69 11.86 -12.70
N GLY A 771 1.03 11.21 -13.66
CA GLY A 771 0.53 9.84 -13.58
C GLY A 771 -0.85 9.77 -12.91
N TRP A 772 -1.41 8.56 -12.86
CA TRP A 772 -2.77 8.29 -12.37
C TRP A 772 -3.11 8.91 -11.00
N THR A 773 -2.16 8.92 -10.07
CA THR A 773 -2.38 9.34 -8.67
C THR A 773 -2.00 10.79 -8.36
N LEU A 774 -1.18 11.44 -9.19
CA LEU A 774 -0.66 12.81 -8.97
C LEU A 774 -1.17 13.81 -10.03
N SER A 775 -2.24 13.45 -10.72
CA SER A 775 -2.88 14.29 -11.73
C SER A 775 -3.97 15.24 -11.17
N ASP A 776 -4.15 15.26 -9.85
CA ASP A 776 -5.28 15.89 -9.17
C ASP A 776 -5.27 17.43 -9.25
N GLU A 777 -4.09 18.06 -9.34
CA GLU A 777 -3.96 19.51 -9.27
C GLU A 777 -3.60 20.22 -10.60
N PHE A 778 -3.37 19.50 -11.70
CA PHE A 778 -3.05 20.10 -13.02
C PHE A 778 -4.10 21.12 -13.51
N SER A 779 -5.38 20.75 -13.46
CA SER A 779 -6.48 21.62 -13.91
C SER A 779 -6.47 22.95 -13.14
N THR A 780 -6.24 22.88 -11.82
CA THR A 780 -6.17 24.06 -10.96
C THR A 780 -4.92 24.89 -11.25
N ALA A 781 -3.76 24.24 -11.37
CA ALA A 781 -2.49 24.88 -11.68
C ALA A 781 -2.55 25.68 -12.98
N TYR A 782 -3.18 25.13 -14.02
CA TYR A 782 -3.19 25.73 -15.35
C TYR A 782 -4.34 26.72 -15.59
N ALA A 783 -5.34 26.75 -14.70
CA ALA A 783 -6.50 27.63 -14.82
C ALA A 783 -6.15 29.14 -14.75
N THR A 784 -5.05 29.50 -14.10
CA THR A 784 -4.65 30.91 -13.91
C THR A 784 -3.34 31.24 -14.60
N GLN A 785 -3.14 32.49 -15.02
CA GLN A 785 -1.86 32.92 -15.60
C GLN A 785 -0.71 32.75 -14.60
N GLU A 786 -0.93 33.05 -13.31
CA GLU A 786 0.09 32.94 -12.27
C GLU A 786 0.55 31.49 -12.08
N GLY A 787 -0.39 30.53 -12.04
CA GLY A 787 -0.05 29.11 -11.93
C GLY A 787 0.70 28.58 -13.16
N ARG A 788 0.29 28.99 -14.38
CA ARG A 788 1.02 28.66 -15.61
C ARG A 788 2.44 29.25 -15.63
N ASP A 789 2.58 30.52 -15.27
CA ASP A 789 3.88 31.20 -15.21
C ASP A 789 4.81 30.52 -14.19
N LYS A 790 4.27 30.15 -13.02
CA LYS A 790 5.02 29.44 -11.98
C LYS A 790 5.46 28.06 -12.46
N PHE A 791 4.55 27.30 -13.05
CA PHE A 791 4.86 25.98 -13.61
C PHE A 791 5.97 26.03 -14.67
N VAL A 792 5.88 26.95 -15.63
CA VAL A 792 6.92 27.13 -16.66
C VAL A 792 8.26 27.47 -16.00
N SER A 793 8.28 28.37 -15.03
CA SER A 793 9.51 28.74 -14.32
C SER A 793 10.13 27.61 -13.52
N GLU A 794 9.30 26.77 -12.87
CA GLU A 794 9.75 25.63 -12.09
C GLU A 794 10.29 24.51 -12.99
N THR A 795 9.68 24.30 -14.16
CA THR A 795 10.17 23.37 -15.18
C THR A 795 11.56 23.77 -15.67
N VAL A 796 11.77 25.05 -16.00
CA VAL A 796 13.10 25.59 -16.36
C VAL A 796 14.09 25.42 -15.20
N ARG A 797 13.68 25.73 -13.98
CA ARG A 797 14.52 25.58 -12.78
C ARG A 797 14.98 24.14 -12.58
N ILE A 798 14.14 23.15 -12.85
CA ILE A 798 14.50 21.73 -12.80
C ILE A 798 15.60 21.42 -13.82
N PHE A 799 15.46 21.85 -15.08
CA PHE A 799 16.49 21.65 -16.12
C PHE A 799 17.83 22.34 -15.83
N GLU A 800 17.80 23.48 -15.14
CA GLU A 800 19.00 24.18 -14.67
C GLU A 800 19.65 23.48 -13.47
N THR A 801 18.84 22.90 -12.58
CA THR A 801 19.31 22.25 -11.35
C THR A 801 19.85 20.85 -11.64
N TYR A 802 19.19 20.11 -12.53
CA TYR A 802 19.49 18.73 -12.88
C TYR A 802 19.81 18.66 -14.37
N ASP A 803 21.05 19.00 -14.70
CA ASP A 803 21.54 19.15 -16.08
C ASP A 803 21.62 17.84 -16.89
N PHE A 804 21.40 16.69 -16.26
CA PHE A 804 21.27 15.40 -16.91
C PHE A 804 19.87 15.16 -17.51
N PHE A 805 18.83 15.89 -17.07
CA PHE A 805 17.51 15.85 -17.69
C PHE A 805 17.44 16.78 -18.90
N ASN A 806 16.84 16.32 -19.98
CA ASN A 806 16.57 17.13 -21.17
C ASN A 806 15.17 16.90 -21.78
N VAL A 807 14.32 16.13 -21.12
CA VAL A 807 12.92 15.93 -21.51
C VAL A 807 12.01 16.29 -20.34
N VAL A 808 10.88 16.95 -20.62
CA VAL A 808 9.77 17.08 -19.68
C VAL A 808 8.59 16.31 -20.26
N ASP A 809 8.13 15.31 -19.51
CA ASP A 809 7.03 14.44 -19.93
C ASP A 809 5.78 14.78 -19.11
N PHE A 810 4.69 15.08 -19.80
CA PHE A 810 3.40 15.37 -19.18
C PHE A 810 2.54 14.11 -19.17
N ASP A 811 2.27 13.59 -17.99
CA ASP A 811 1.36 12.47 -17.78
C ASP A 811 0.15 12.95 -16.97
N TRP A 812 -0.62 13.87 -17.56
CA TRP A 812 -1.85 14.39 -16.96
C TRP A 812 -3.02 13.47 -17.33
N GLU A 813 -3.56 12.78 -16.32
CA GLU A 813 -4.65 11.83 -16.45
C GLU A 813 -5.98 12.32 -15.80
N TYR A 814 -6.92 12.94 -16.53
CA TYR A 814 -6.81 13.44 -17.91
C TYR A 814 -7.42 14.84 -18.02
N PRO A 815 -6.95 15.68 -18.96
CA PRO A 815 -7.61 16.94 -19.31
C PRO A 815 -9.10 16.73 -19.59
N GLY A 816 -9.97 17.50 -18.93
CA GLY A 816 -11.42 17.38 -19.09
C GLY A 816 -12.08 16.21 -18.35
N GLY A 817 -11.31 15.40 -17.62
CA GLY A 817 -11.80 14.31 -16.76
C GLY A 817 -11.67 12.91 -17.36
N GLY A 818 -12.23 11.90 -16.67
CA GLY A 818 -12.08 10.48 -17.01
C GLY A 818 -10.87 9.80 -16.37
N GLY A 819 -10.12 10.52 -15.54
CA GLY A 819 -9.04 10.00 -14.70
C GLY A 819 -9.51 9.59 -13.31
N LYS A 820 -8.59 9.53 -12.35
CA LYS A 820 -8.88 9.15 -10.97
C LYS A 820 -9.96 10.04 -10.34
N ALA A 821 -10.90 9.41 -9.64
CA ALA A 821 -11.97 10.12 -8.94
C ALA A 821 -11.38 11.10 -7.90
N GLY A 822 -11.83 12.36 -7.95
CA GLY A 822 -11.36 13.44 -7.10
C GLY A 822 -10.42 14.43 -7.78
N ASN A 823 -9.88 14.11 -8.97
CA ASN A 823 -9.04 15.04 -9.72
C ASN A 823 -9.81 16.33 -10.07
N ALA A 824 -9.12 17.47 -10.03
CA ALA A 824 -9.68 18.71 -10.54
C ALA A 824 -9.86 18.61 -12.06
N VAL A 825 -11.02 19.05 -12.55
CA VAL A 825 -11.39 18.94 -13.96
C VAL A 825 -12.05 20.22 -14.44
N SER A 826 -11.78 20.61 -15.68
CA SER A 826 -12.42 21.74 -16.34
C SER A 826 -12.57 21.50 -17.83
N THR A 827 -13.67 21.98 -18.41
CA THR A 827 -13.84 21.98 -19.87
C THR A 827 -12.86 22.90 -20.59
N SER A 828 -12.15 23.76 -19.85
CA SER A 828 -11.07 24.62 -20.38
C SER A 828 -9.69 23.98 -20.27
N ASP A 829 -9.56 22.74 -19.78
CA ASP A 829 -8.27 22.09 -19.55
C ASP A 829 -7.40 22.05 -20.82
N GLY A 830 -7.92 21.57 -21.94
CA GLY A 830 -7.18 21.54 -23.20
C GLY A 830 -6.77 22.91 -23.74
N GLU A 831 -7.58 23.96 -23.52
CA GLU A 831 -7.22 25.33 -23.90
C GLU A 831 -6.11 25.88 -23.01
N ASN A 832 -6.21 25.67 -21.70
CA ASN A 832 -5.21 26.09 -20.73
C ASN A 832 -3.89 25.34 -20.91
N PHE A 833 -3.95 24.05 -21.23
CA PHE A 833 -2.76 23.25 -21.47
C PHE A 833 -1.99 23.73 -22.71
N ALA A 834 -2.69 24.08 -23.80
CA ALA A 834 -2.06 24.70 -24.96
C ALA A 834 -1.37 26.04 -24.64
N LEU A 835 -1.90 26.82 -23.69
CA LEU A 835 -1.23 28.03 -23.21
C LEU A 835 0.06 27.71 -22.44
N VAL A 836 0.03 26.69 -21.56
CA VAL A 836 1.22 26.22 -20.84
C VAL A 836 2.29 25.77 -21.80
N LEU A 837 1.96 24.89 -22.75
CA LEU A 837 2.93 24.32 -23.68
C LEU A 837 3.54 25.38 -24.61
N ARG A 838 2.74 26.36 -25.05
CA ARG A 838 3.26 27.51 -25.80
C ARG A 838 4.31 28.29 -24.99
N ASP A 839 3.96 28.64 -23.75
CA ASP A 839 4.81 29.46 -22.90
C ASP A 839 6.07 28.68 -22.48
N LEU A 840 5.93 27.37 -22.22
CA LEU A 840 7.03 26.46 -21.95
C LEU A 840 7.97 26.32 -23.14
N ARG A 841 7.46 26.06 -24.36
CA ARG A 841 8.30 25.93 -25.56
C ARG A 841 9.14 27.19 -25.79
N SER A 842 8.55 28.37 -25.60
CA SER A 842 9.30 29.63 -25.67
C SER A 842 10.41 29.71 -24.62
N ALA A 843 10.14 29.28 -23.38
CA ALA A 843 11.14 29.29 -22.32
C ALA A 843 12.27 28.27 -22.56
N LEU A 844 11.94 27.10 -23.11
CA LEU A 844 12.92 26.08 -23.48
C LEU A 844 13.77 26.51 -24.69
N ASP A 845 13.21 27.25 -25.65
CA ASP A 845 13.98 27.83 -26.76
C ASP A 845 15.01 28.85 -26.25
N ASP A 846 14.62 29.70 -25.30
CA ASP A 846 15.53 30.65 -24.65
C ASP A 846 16.62 29.91 -23.86
N LEU A 847 16.27 28.87 -23.10
CA LEU A 847 17.22 28.05 -22.37
C LEU A 847 18.18 27.29 -23.31
N SER A 848 17.67 26.81 -24.45
CA SER A 848 18.49 26.17 -25.50
C SER A 848 19.50 27.16 -26.08
N ALA A 849 19.08 28.40 -26.34
CA ALA A 849 19.96 29.45 -26.85
C ALA A 849 21.04 29.87 -25.84
N GLU A 850 20.74 29.80 -24.54
CA GLU A 850 21.69 30.11 -23.46
C GLU A 850 22.69 28.97 -23.22
N THR A 851 22.22 27.74 -23.13
CA THR A 851 23.00 26.58 -22.70
C THR A 851 23.64 25.81 -23.86
N GLY A 852 23.08 25.93 -25.06
CA GLY A 852 23.44 25.10 -26.22
C GLY A 852 22.95 23.65 -26.13
N ARG A 853 22.05 23.34 -25.18
CA ARG A 853 21.41 22.03 -25.01
C ARG A 853 20.06 22.03 -25.73
N ASP A 854 19.64 20.86 -26.19
CA ASP A 854 18.32 20.65 -26.76
C ASP A 854 17.37 20.09 -25.68
N PHE A 855 16.14 20.59 -25.65
CA PHE A 855 15.10 20.18 -24.70
C PHE A 855 13.84 19.73 -25.43
N GLU A 856 13.30 18.59 -25.02
CA GLU A 856 12.09 17.99 -25.61
C GLU A 856 10.91 18.06 -24.64
N VAL A 857 9.71 18.17 -25.22
CA VAL A 857 8.42 18.10 -24.54
C VAL A 857 7.68 16.88 -25.06
N SER A 858 7.39 15.93 -24.17
CA SER A 858 6.55 14.77 -24.48
C SER A 858 5.27 14.77 -23.66
N ILE A 859 4.25 14.06 -24.15
CA ILE A 859 2.98 13.91 -23.45
C ILE A 859 2.59 12.44 -23.47
N ALA A 860 2.41 11.83 -22.30
CA ALA A 860 1.68 10.58 -22.15
C ALA A 860 0.18 10.85 -22.28
N THR A 861 -0.45 10.25 -23.29
CA THR A 861 -1.85 10.50 -23.62
C THR A 861 -2.67 9.22 -23.57
N ALA A 862 -3.95 9.31 -23.22
CA ALA A 862 -4.86 8.18 -23.31
C ALA A 862 -4.90 7.55 -24.71
N GLY A 863 -5.08 6.24 -24.81
CA GLY A 863 -5.44 5.55 -26.05
C GLY A 863 -6.94 5.64 -26.41
N GLY A 864 -7.79 6.01 -25.44
CA GLY A 864 -9.24 6.14 -25.61
C GLY A 864 -9.68 7.41 -26.35
N GLN A 865 -10.52 7.26 -27.36
CA GLN A 865 -10.99 8.36 -28.21
C GLN A 865 -11.72 9.47 -27.43
N GLU A 866 -12.52 9.09 -26.43
CA GLU A 866 -13.30 10.00 -25.60
C GLU A 866 -12.43 10.92 -24.74
N LYS A 867 -11.30 10.42 -24.24
CA LYS A 867 -10.32 11.20 -23.47
C LYS A 867 -9.52 12.13 -24.38
N LEU A 868 -9.07 11.63 -25.55
CA LEU A 868 -8.31 12.42 -26.52
C LEU A 868 -9.10 13.62 -27.07
N ALA A 869 -10.43 13.55 -27.12
CA ALA A 869 -11.28 14.65 -27.54
C ALA A 869 -11.14 15.91 -26.64
N ASN A 870 -10.75 15.76 -25.37
CA ASN A 870 -10.59 16.86 -24.43
C ASN A 870 -9.15 17.43 -24.37
N LEU A 871 -8.18 16.73 -24.95
CA LEU A 871 -6.75 17.08 -24.89
C LEU A 871 -6.39 18.33 -25.72
N ASN A 872 -7.21 18.69 -26.72
CA ASN A 872 -6.92 19.77 -27.68
C ASN A 872 -5.67 19.50 -28.54
N LEU A 873 -5.60 18.31 -29.17
CA LEU A 873 -4.47 17.88 -30.03
C LEU A 873 -4.03 18.94 -31.04
N GLU A 874 -4.97 19.54 -31.77
CA GLU A 874 -4.66 20.60 -32.76
C GLU A 874 -3.98 21.83 -32.13
N GLY A 875 -4.40 22.21 -30.92
CA GLY A 875 -3.86 23.37 -30.22
C GLY A 875 -2.49 23.13 -29.58
N ILE A 876 -2.16 21.88 -29.24
CA ILE A 876 -0.93 21.53 -28.53
C ILE A 876 0.19 21.02 -29.46
N ASP A 877 -0.13 20.37 -30.58
CA ASP A 877 0.86 19.73 -31.48
C ASP A 877 2.04 20.63 -31.91
N PRO A 878 1.88 21.94 -32.17
CA PRO A 878 3.00 22.80 -32.51
C PRO A 878 4.09 22.92 -31.43
N TYR A 879 3.82 22.52 -30.19
CA TYR A 879 4.69 22.68 -29.03
C TYR A 879 5.19 21.36 -28.43
N VAL A 880 4.80 20.23 -29.02
CA VAL A 880 5.10 18.88 -28.52
C VAL A 880 6.01 18.17 -29.50
N ASP A 881 7.07 17.54 -28.97
CA ASP A 881 8.04 16.80 -29.76
C ASP A 881 7.53 15.39 -30.09
N PHE A 882 6.89 14.72 -29.14
CA PHE A 882 6.24 13.42 -29.35
C PHE A 882 5.16 13.09 -28.30
N TYR A 883 4.29 12.12 -28.64
CA TYR A 883 3.19 11.63 -27.82
C TYR A 883 3.44 10.17 -27.45
N ASN A 884 3.54 9.86 -26.17
CA ASN A 884 3.56 8.51 -25.64
C ASN A 884 2.10 8.03 -25.49
N VAL A 885 1.55 7.38 -26.51
CA VAL A 885 0.13 6.99 -26.48
C VAL A 885 -0.03 5.73 -25.65
N MET A 886 -0.73 5.81 -24.53
CA MET A 886 -1.01 4.71 -23.61
C MET A 886 -2.04 3.75 -24.21
N THR A 887 -1.62 2.98 -25.21
CA THR A 887 -2.40 1.95 -25.90
C THR A 887 -2.42 0.63 -25.13
N TYR A 888 -2.66 0.76 -23.84
CA TYR A 888 -2.83 -0.29 -22.85
C TYR A 888 -3.88 0.18 -21.82
N ASP A 889 -4.18 -0.64 -20.82
CA ASP A 889 -5.25 -0.37 -19.86
C ASP A 889 -6.65 -0.21 -20.48
N PHE A 890 -6.86 -0.82 -21.65
CA PHE A 890 -8.18 -0.85 -22.29
C PHE A 890 -9.21 -1.66 -21.47
N HIS A 891 -8.76 -2.71 -20.79
CA HIS A 891 -9.56 -3.56 -19.91
C HIS A 891 -8.76 -3.93 -18.67
N GLY A 892 -9.41 -4.05 -17.50
CA GLY A 892 -8.73 -4.37 -16.25
C GLY A 892 -9.64 -4.77 -15.11
N GLY A 893 -9.06 -4.99 -13.93
CA GLY A 893 -9.77 -5.46 -12.72
C GLY A 893 -10.87 -4.51 -12.19
N TRP A 894 -11.05 -3.32 -12.78
CA TRP A 894 -12.24 -2.48 -12.55
C TRP A 894 -13.49 -2.98 -13.30
N GLU A 895 -13.34 -3.93 -14.21
CA GLU A 895 -14.40 -4.63 -14.92
C GLU A 895 -14.60 -6.03 -14.33
N ASN A 896 -15.85 -6.50 -14.37
CA ASN A 896 -16.22 -7.85 -13.92
C ASN A 896 -16.17 -8.89 -15.05
N ALA A 897 -15.51 -8.57 -16.16
CA ALA A 897 -15.33 -9.44 -17.29
C ALA A 897 -13.90 -9.30 -17.82
N THR A 898 -13.34 -10.41 -18.30
CA THR A 898 -12.01 -10.44 -18.91
C THR A 898 -11.99 -9.69 -20.24
N GLY A 899 -10.87 -9.04 -20.54
CA GLY A 899 -10.67 -8.31 -21.78
C GLY A 899 -9.20 -8.08 -22.08
N HIS A 900 -8.86 -7.91 -23.35
CA HIS A 900 -7.49 -7.71 -23.81
C HIS A 900 -7.04 -6.28 -23.52
N GLN A 901 -6.11 -6.10 -22.58
CA GLN A 901 -5.74 -4.75 -22.15
C GLN A 901 -5.01 -3.91 -23.22
N ALA A 902 -4.44 -4.56 -24.24
CA ALA A 902 -3.61 -3.93 -25.27
C ALA A 902 -3.83 -4.59 -26.66
N ALA A 903 -5.08 -4.86 -27.02
CA ALA A 903 -5.42 -5.46 -28.31
C ALA A 903 -4.97 -4.59 -29.48
N MET A 904 -4.52 -5.22 -30.58
CA MET A 904 -4.21 -4.49 -31.81
C MET A 904 -5.48 -3.90 -32.43
N THR A 905 -6.56 -4.69 -32.46
CA THR A 905 -7.81 -4.33 -33.11
C THR A 905 -9.00 -5.08 -32.52
N GLY A 906 -10.21 -4.69 -32.94
CA GLY A 906 -11.42 -5.50 -32.81
C GLY A 906 -12.06 -5.45 -31.44
N ASP A 907 -11.66 -4.47 -30.60
CA ASP A 907 -12.38 -4.22 -29.37
C ASP A 907 -13.77 -3.63 -29.66
N ALA A 908 -14.77 -4.00 -28.87
CA ALA A 908 -16.16 -3.61 -29.10
C ALA A 908 -16.44 -2.13 -28.79
N ASN A 909 -15.59 -1.48 -28.00
CA ASN A 909 -15.69 -0.07 -27.64
C ASN A 909 -14.65 0.80 -28.36
N ASP A 910 -14.00 0.25 -29.39
CA ASP A 910 -12.88 0.86 -30.11
C ASP A 910 -11.68 1.21 -29.18
N TYR A 911 -11.54 0.50 -28.04
CA TYR A 911 -10.34 0.55 -27.20
C TYR A 911 -9.30 -0.43 -27.73
N ASP A 912 -8.71 -0.08 -28.88
CA ASP A 912 -7.63 -0.84 -29.49
C ASP A 912 -6.57 0.08 -30.11
N ILE A 913 -5.41 -0.49 -30.42
CA ILE A 913 -4.26 0.25 -30.94
C ILE A 913 -4.60 0.97 -32.26
N THR A 914 -5.31 0.29 -33.17
CA THR A 914 -5.65 0.87 -34.46
C THR A 914 -6.57 2.09 -34.33
N GLY A 915 -7.59 2.00 -33.48
CA GLY A 915 -8.50 3.11 -33.17
C GLY A 915 -7.77 4.28 -32.54
N ALA A 916 -6.87 4.03 -31.58
CA ALA A 916 -6.08 5.07 -30.94
C ALA A 916 -5.21 5.84 -31.95
N VAL A 917 -4.51 5.13 -32.85
CA VAL A 917 -3.67 5.75 -33.90
C VAL A 917 -4.50 6.56 -34.90
N ASP A 918 -5.67 6.05 -35.29
CA ASP A 918 -6.58 6.73 -36.23
C ASP A 918 -7.07 8.09 -35.69
N VAL A 919 -7.16 8.28 -34.36
CA VAL A 919 -7.49 9.58 -33.77
C VAL A 919 -6.40 10.62 -34.07
N PHE A 920 -5.12 10.26 -33.93
CA PHE A 920 -4.00 11.16 -34.23
C PHE A 920 -3.90 11.44 -35.74
N GLU A 921 -4.06 10.41 -36.57
CA GLU A 921 -4.10 10.56 -38.03
C GLU A 921 -5.25 11.48 -38.47
N GLY A 922 -6.44 11.27 -37.90
CA GLY A 922 -7.63 12.09 -38.16
C GLY A 922 -7.51 13.53 -37.68
N ALA A 923 -6.75 13.77 -36.61
CA ALA A 923 -6.41 15.11 -36.12
C ALA A 923 -5.31 15.80 -36.95
N GLY A 924 -4.66 15.07 -37.88
CA GLY A 924 -3.60 15.60 -38.73
C GLY A 924 -2.26 15.77 -38.03
N VAL A 925 -2.04 15.07 -36.91
CA VAL A 925 -0.74 14.99 -36.23
C VAL A 925 0.25 14.28 -37.13
N ASP A 926 1.49 14.75 -37.17
CA ASP A 926 2.57 14.01 -37.83
C ASP A 926 2.78 12.68 -37.10
N LEU A 927 2.46 11.57 -37.75
CA LEU A 927 2.54 10.24 -37.14
C LEU A 927 3.96 9.89 -36.67
N GLY A 928 5.01 10.53 -37.20
CA GLY A 928 6.37 10.42 -36.67
C GLY A 928 6.54 10.93 -35.23
N LYS A 929 5.55 11.64 -34.69
CA LYS A 929 5.46 12.04 -33.27
C LYS A 929 4.72 11.04 -32.40
N VAL A 930 3.96 10.11 -32.98
CA VAL A 930 3.12 9.16 -32.23
C VAL A 930 3.97 7.96 -31.83
N VAL A 931 4.19 7.76 -30.54
CA VAL A 931 4.95 6.65 -29.96
C VAL A 931 3.95 5.66 -29.34
N LEU A 932 3.96 4.42 -29.80
CA LEU A 932 3.01 3.39 -29.41
C LEU A 932 3.35 2.81 -28.02
N GLY A 933 2.45 2.91 -27.04
CA GLY A 933 2.63 2.35 -25.71
C GLY A 933 2.36 0.84 -25.64
N ALA A 934 3.17 0.12 -24.87
CA ALA A 934 2.98 -1.30 -24.55
C ALA A 934 3.17 -1.54 -23.04
N PRO A 935 2.35 -2.42 -22.42
CA PRO A 935 2.47 -2.74 -21.01
C PRO A 935 3.51 -3.86 -20.81
N ALA A 936 4.50 -3.62 -19.96
CA ALA A 936 5.39 -4.66 -19.42
C ALA A 936 4.76 -5.38 -18.20
N TYR A 937 3.44 -5.31 -18.06
CA TYR A 937 2.66 -5.95 -17.00
C TYR A 937 1.38 -6.51 -17.60
N THR A 938 0.68 -7.30 -16.79
CA THR A 938 -0.58 -7.92 -17.18
C THR A 938 -1.76 -7.35 -16.41
N ARG A 939 -2.95 -7.50 -16.97
CA ARG A 939 -4.20 -7.35 -16.24
C ARG A 939 -4.89 -8.69 -16.18
N ALA A 940 -5.25 -9.09 -14.97
CA ALA A 940 -5.67 -10.44 -14.65
C ALA A 940 -6.97 -10.47 -13.85
N TRP A 941 -7.70 -11.58 -14.00
CA TRP A 941 -8.93 -11.90 -13.29
C TRP A 941 -8.88 -13.35 -12.81
N GLY A 942 -9.34 -13.58 -11.58
CA GLY A 942 -9.56 -14.92 -11.03
C GLY A 942 -11.04 -15.34 -11.14
N ASN A 943 -11.29 -16.62 -10.83
CA ASN A 943 -12.61 -17.26 -10.93
C ASN A 943 -13.21 -17.21 -12.35
N VAL A 944 -12.37 -17.30 -13.37
CA VAL A 944 -12.76 -17.22 -14.78
C VAL A 944 -13.05 -18.61 -15.33
N LEU A 945 -14.31 -18.86 -15.63
CA LEU A 945 -14.73 -20.07 -16.34
C LEU A 945 -14.39 -19.99 -17.83
N ASP A 946 -14.14 -21.14 -18.45
CA ASP A 946 -13.75 -21.22 -19.87
C ASP A 946 -14.77 -20.55 -20.81
N GLY A 947 -16.07 -20.74 -20.56
CA GLY A 947 -17.14 -20.14 -21.36
C GLY A 947 -17.20 -20.59 -22.83
N GLY A 948 -16.36 -21.54 -23.25
CA GLY A 948 -16.15 -21.93 -24.65
C GLY A 948 -15.24 -20.98 -25.43
N THR A 949 -14.61 -20.01 -24.76
CA THR A 949 -13.72 -18.99 -25.34
C THR A 949 -12.40 -18.90 -24.59
N PHE A 950 -12.02 -19.95 -23.84
CA PHE A 950 -10.80 -19.96 -23.03
C PHE A 950 -10.72 -18.76 -22.08
N GLY A 951 -11.87 -18.43 -21.48
CA GLY A 951 -11.99 -17.36 -20.50
C GLY A 951 -12.11 -15.95 -21.09
N TYR A 952 -12.04 -15.74 -22.41
CA TYR A 952 -12.21 -14.40 -23.01
C TYR A 952 -13.67 -13.91 -22.96
N GLN A 953 -13.87 -12.65 -22.54
CA GLN A 953 -15.16 -12.02 -22.24
C GLN A 953 -16.04 -12.82 -21.28
N GLN A 954 -15.42 -13.54 -20.35
CA GLN A 954 -16.12 -14.30 -19.32
C GLN A 954 -16.12 -13.52 -18.00
N PRO A 955 -17.13 -13.75 -17.14
CA PRO A 955 -17.14 -13.18 -15.80
C PRO A 955 -15.89 -13.55 -15.01
N GLY A 956 -15.34 -12.57 -14.30
CA GLY A 956 -14.16 -12.72 -13.46
C GLY A 956 -13.97 -11.51 -12.56
N SER A 957 -13.03 -11.60 -11.62
CA SER A 957 -12.71 -10.51 -10.69
C SER A 957 -11.21 -10.28 -10.62
N GLY A 958 -10.77 -9.04 -10.82
CA GLY A 958 -9.37 -8.70 -10.64
C GLY A 958 -8.88 -8.93 -9.21
N LEU A 959 -9.75 -8.79 -8.20
CA LEU A 959 -9.41 -9.04 -6.80
C LEU A 959 -9.14 -10.52 -6.49
N ASP A 960 -9.63 -11.42 -7.34
CA ASP A 960 -9.46 -12.87 -7.17
C ASP A 960 -8.24 -13.41 -7.91
N ALA A 961 -7.59 -12.59 -8.74
CA ALA A 961 -6.27 -12.91 -9.30
C ALA A 961 -5.18 -12.45 -8.33
N THR A 962 -4.20 -13.30 -8.05
CA THR A 962 -3.21 -13.06 -6.99
C THR A 962 -2.38 -11.79 -7.24
N GLY A 963 -1.81 -11.67 -8.44
CA GLY A 963 -0.91 -10.58 -8.83
C GLY A 963 0.48 -10.65 -8.18
N SER A 964 1.42 -9.84 -8.69
CA SER A 964 2.80 -9.76 -8.19
C SER A 964 2.90 -8.91 -6.93
N PHE A 965 2.33 -7.70 -7.00
CA PHE A 965 2.31 -6.71 -5.91
C PHE A 965 0.90 -6.24 -5.57
N GLN A 966 -0.04 -6.41 -6.49
CA GLN A 966 -1.44 -5.99 -6.38
C GLN A 966 -2.31 -7.03 -7.06
N ALA A 967 -3.41 -7.40 -6.40
CA ALA A 967 -4.41 -8.29 -6.99
C ALA A 967 -4.85 -7.80 -8.39
N GLY A 968 -4.89 -8.72 -9.35
CA GLY A 968 -5.27 -8.44 -10.73
C GLY A 968 -4.18 -7.83 -11.61
N VAL A 969 -2.94 -7.71 -11.13
CA VAL A 969 -1.80 -7.22 -11.92
C VAL A 969 -0.56 -8.07 -11.62
N TYR A 970 -0.01 -8.70 -12.67
CA TYR A 970 1.31 -9.32 -12.58
C TYR A 970 2.33 -8.54 -13.40
N ASP A 971 3.56 -8.47 -12.92
CA ASP A 971 4.70 -8.06 -13.71
C ASP A 971 4.93 -9.10 -14.83
N TYR A 972 5.31 -8.66 -16.03
CA TYR A 972 5.54 -9.57 -17.16
C TYR A 972 6.59 -10.64 -16.82
N LYS A 973 7.70 -10.21 -16.20
CA LYS A 973 8.80 -11.10 -15.79
C LYS A 973 8.37 -12.24 -14.85
N ASP A 974 7.37 -12.00 -14.01
CA ASP A 974 6.92 -12.99 -13.02
C ASP A 974 6.07 -14.11 -13.65
N LEU A 975 5.38 -13.80 -14.77
CA LEU A 975 4.61 -14.80 -15.51
C LEU A 975 5.42 -15.50 -16.60
N LEU A 976 6.57 -14.94 -16.99
CA LEU A 976 7.39 -15.48 -18.06
C LEU A 976 7.90 -16.90 -17.73
N ASP A 977 8.35 -17.14 -16.50
CA ASP A 977 8.82 -18.47 -16.07
C ASP A 977 7.70 -19.51 -16.17
N ASP A 978 6.47 -19.15 -15.82
CA ASP A 978 5.30 -20.03 -15.94
C ASP A 978 5.01 -20.37 -17.40
N VAL A 979 5.15 -19.40 -18.31
CA VAL A 979 4.98 -19.61 -19.76
C VAL A 979 6.09 -20.52 -20.31
N VAL A 980 7.35 -20.22 -20.00
CA VAL A 980 8.51 -20.97 -20.51
C VAL A 980 8.52 -22.41 -19.96
N THR A 981 8.07 -22.62 -18.73
CA THR A 981 7.97 -23.96 -18.12
C THR A 981 6.69 -24.71 -18.51
N GLY A 982 5.73 -24.04 -19.15
CA GLY A 982 4.43 -24.59 -19.53
C GLY A 982 3.48 -24.79 -18.35
N SER A 983 3.72 -24.09 -17.23
CA SER A 983 2.82 -24.08 -16.07
C SER A 983 1.56 -23.23 -16.33
N ARG A 984 1.66 -22.21 -17.18
CA ARG A 984 0.54 -21.44 -17.72
C ARG A 984 0.51 -21.58 -19.24
N ILE A 985 -0.68 -21.71 -19.80
CA ILE A 985 -0.87 -21.90 -21.24
C ILE A 985 -1.00 -20.53 -21.90
N LEU A 986 -0.17 -20.28 -22.92
CA LEU A 986 -0.14 -19.04 -23.69
C LEU A 986 -0.98 -19.15 -24.96
N TYR A 987 -1.93 -18.25 -25.13
CA TYR A 987 -2.85 -18.19 -26.25
C TYR A 987 -2.60 -16.95 -27.12
N TRP A 988 -2.76 -17.12 -28.43
CA TRP A 988 -2.92 -16.02 -29.39
C TRP A 988 -4.38 -15.91 -29.82
N ASP A 989 -4.99 -14.77 -29.53
CA ASP A 989 -6.28 -14.38 -30.11
C ASP A 989 -6.04 -13.71 -31.48
N ASP A 990 -6.33 -14.46 -32.53
CA ASP A 990 -6.13 -14.03 -33.91
C ASP A 990 -7.28 -13.16 -34.45
N ASP A 991 -8.40 -13.03 -33.73
CA ASP A 991 -9.44 -12.07 -34.10
C ASP A 991 -9.06 -10.66 -33.61
N ASN A 992 -8.52 -10.55 -32.39
CA ASN A 992 -8.12 -9.28 -31.76
C ASN A 992 -6.62 -8.94 -31.89
N LYS A 993 -5.82 -9.89 -32.37
CA LYS A 993 -4.35 -9.86 -32.39
C LYS A 993 -3.76 -9.52 -31.03
N ALA A 994 -4.16 -10.29 -30.03
CA ALA A 994 -3.77 -10.11 -28.63
C ALA A 994 -3.33 -11.43 -28.01
N ALA A 995 -2.38 -11.38 -27.08
CA ALA A 995 -1.95 -12.56 -26.33
C ALA A 995 -2.56 -12.57 -24.92
N PHE A 996 -2.81 -13.77 -24.41
CA PHE A 996 -3.32 -13.97 -23.05
C PHE A 996 -2.91 -15.33 -22.48
N LEU A 997 -2.90 -15.43 -21.15
CA LEU A 997 -2.74 -16.67 -20.41
C LEU A 997 -4.08 -17.12 -19.84
N TYR A 998 -4.33 -18.43 -19.86
CA TYR A 998 -5.49 -19.01 -19.20
C TYR A 998 -5.19 -20.43 -18.71
N ASP A 999 -5.40 -20.71 -17.43
CA ASP A 999 -5.14 -22.01 -16.81
C ASP A 999 -6.40 -22.81 -16.43
N GLY A 1000 -7.58 -22.25 -16.70
CA GLY A 1000 -8.87 -22.80 -16.28
C GLY A 1000 -9.52 -22.07 -15.10
N ASP A 1001 -8.81 -21.14 -14.46
CA ASP A 1001 -9.29 -20.36 -13.31
C ASP A 1001 -8.82 -18.89 -13.37
N GLU A 1002 -7.53 -18.64 -13.59
CA GLU A 1002 -7.01 -17.29 -13.80
C GLU A 1002 -6.86 -16.99 -15.31
N TRP A 1003 -7.27 -15.79 -15.71
CA TRP A 1003 -7.10 -15.25 -17.06
C TRP A 1003 -6.29 -13.96 -17.00
N SER A 1004 -5.26 -13.83 -17.86
CA SER A 1004 -4.35 -12.67 -17.85
C SER A 1004 -4.01 -12.19 -19.25
N SER A 1005 -4.23 -10.90 -19.54
CA SER A 1005 -3.83 -10.30 -20.82
C SER A 1005 -2.37 -9.85 -20.77
N MET A 1006 -1.56 -10.32 -21.72
CA MET A 1006 -0.10 -10.27 -21.64
C MET A 1006 0.52 -9.87 -23.00
N GLU A 1007 1.64 -9.14 -22.97
CA GLU A 1007 2.53 -8.99 -24.12
C GLU A 1007 3.63 -10.06 -24.12
N THR A 1008 4.18 -10.37 -25.29
CA THR A 1008 5.38 -11.19 -25.44
C THR A 1008 6.35 -10.52 -26.39
N THR A 1009 7.61 -10.95 -26.41
CA THR A 1009 8.58 -10.44 -27.40
C THR A 1009 8.11 -10.66 -28.85
N ALA A 1010 7.28 -11.68 -29.12
CA ALA A 1010 6.65 -11.90 -30.41
C ALA A 1010 5.55 -10.87 -30.75
N THR A 1011 4.67 -10.54 -29.79
CA THR A 1011 3.64 -9.50 -30.01
C THR A 1011 4.28 -8.12 -30.17
N ILE A 1012 5.31 -7.82 -29.39
CA ILE A 1012 6.09 -6.59 -29.52
C ILE A 1012 6.80 -6.51 -30.87
N ALA A 1013 7.41 -7.59 -31.37
CA ALA A 1013 7.99 -7.60 -32.71
C ALA A 1013 6.95 -7.28 -33.80
N GLY A 1014 5.73 -7.79 -33.66
CA GLY A 1014 4.62 -7.47 -34.57
C GLY A 1014 4.21 -6.00 -34.52
N LYS A 1015 4.03 -5.46 -33.32
CA LYS A 1015 3.69 -4.05 -33.08
C LYS A 1015 4.81 -3.10 -33.55
N ALA A 1016 6.07 -3.46 -33.35
CA ALA A 1016 7.22 -2.73 -33.86
C ALA A 1016 7.24 -2.69 -35.40
N ALA A 1017 6.91 -3.80 -36.07
CA ALA A 1017 6.78 -3.81 -37.51
C ALA A 1017 5.61 -2.96 -38.02
N TYR A 1018 4.49 -2.93 -37.29
CA TYR A 1018 3.39 -1.98 -37.55
C TYR A 1018 3.86 -0.52 -37.38
N VAL A 1019 4.58 -0.20 -36.30
CA VAL A 1019 5.17 1.13 -36.05
C VAL A 1019 6.04 1.59 -37.22
N ASP A 1020 6.92 0.72 -37.71
CA ASP A 1020 7.77 1.06 -38.86
C ASP A 1020 6.94 1.27 -40.13
N LYS A 1021 6.01 0.36 -40.42
CA LYS A 1021 5.19 0.39 -41.63
C LYS A 1021 4.22 1.57 -41.71
N LYS A 1022 3.52 1.86 -40.61
CA LYS A 1022 2.57 2.98 -40.47
C LYS A 1022 3.29 4.33 -40.37
N GLY A 1023 4.61 4.32 -40.13
CA GLY A 1023 5.42 5.54 -40.01
C GLY A 1023 5.31 6.21 -38.64
N LEU A 1024 4.99 5.46 -37.60
CA LEU A 1024 4.92 5.94 -36.22
C LEU A 1024 6.31 6.31 -35.67
N GLY A 1025 6.36 7.15 -34.65
CA GLY A 1025 7.57 7.68 -34.04
C GLY A 1025 8.39 6.68 -33.23
N GLY A 1026 7.80 5.55 -32.80
CA GLY A 1026 8.50 4.56 -31.98
C GLY A 1026 7.56 3.75 -31.09
N MET A 1027 8.13 3.13 -30.05
CA MET A 1027 7.42 2.43 -28.99
C MET A 1027 7.79 2.97 -27.59
N MET A 1028 6.86 2.85 -26.66
CA MET A 1028 6.99 3.24 -25.26
C MET A 1028 6.58 2.07 -24.35
N PHE A 1029 7.24 1.92 -23.20
CA PHE A 1029 6.99 0.83 -22.27
C PHE A 1029 6.70 1.32 -20.85
N TRP A 1030 5.57 0.89 -20.29
CA TRP A 1030 5.24 1.01 -18.87
C TRP A 1030 5.22 -0.37 -18.20
N ALA A 1031 6.07 -0.69 -17.24
CA ALA A 1031 7.26 0.08 -16.84
C ALA A 1031 8.48 -0.83 -16.66
N LEU A 1032 9.67 -0.24 -16.59
CA LEU A 1032 10.94 -0.97 -16.63
C LEU A 1032 11.04 -2.03 -15.54
N SER A 1033 10.50 -1.75 -14.35
CA SER A 1033 10.58 -2.68 -13.24
C SER A 1033 9.86 -4.02 -13.49
N ASN A 1034 8.92 -4.06 -14.45
CA ASN A 1034 8.11 -5.22 -14.76
C ASN A 1034 8.67 -6.07 -15.92
N ASP A 1035 9.60 -5.51 -16.71
CA ASP A 1035 10.18 -6.18 -17.89
C ASP A 1035 11.15 -7.29 -17.46
N ALA A 1036 11.38 -8.26 -18.36
CA ALA A 1036 12.42 -9.27 -18.19
C ALA A 1036 13.76 -8.77 -18.74
N GLU A 1037 14.84 -9.50 -18.44
CA GLU A 1037 16.19 -9.20 -18.96
C GLU A 1037 16.51 -10.00 -20.24
N GLY A 1038 17.38 -9.45 -21.08
CA GLY A 1038 17.97 -10.14 -22.24
C GLY A 1038 16.95 -10.48 -23.31
N ASP A 1039 17.10 -11.66 -23.93
CA ASP A 1039 16.28 -12.12 -25.06
C ASP A 1039 14.76 -12.14 -24.79
N ALA A 1040 14.34 -12.11 -23.52
CA ALA A 1040 12.95 -12.04 -23.12
C ALA A 1040 12.43 -10.63 -22.83
N SER A 1041 13.29 -9.61 -22.79
CA SER A 1041 12.90 -8.21 -22.61
C SER A 1041 12.01 -7.74 -23.76
N LEU A 1042 10.87 -7.16 -23.39
CA LEU A 1042 9.97 -6.50 -24.32
C LEU A 1042 10.61 -5.23 -24.90
N VAL A 1043 11.38 -4.50 -24.09
CA VAL A 1043 12.10 -3.30 -24.52
C VAL A 1043 13.18 -3.65 -25.55
N GLU A 1044 14.04 -4.64 -25.26
CA GLU A 1044 15.07 -5.11 -26.20
C GLU A 1044 14.46 -5.64 -27.51
N ALA A 1045 13.31 -6.33 -27.45
CA ALA A 1045 12.61 -6.79 -28.65
C ALA A 1045 12.18 -5.66 -29.58
N ALA A 1046 11.73 -4.52 -29.04
CA ALA A 1046 11.41 -3.34 -29.83
C ALA A 1046 12.67 -2.63 -30.35
N ASP A 1047 13.71 -2.46 -29.52
CA ASP A 1047 14.97 -1.85 -29.94
C ASP A 1047 15.65 -2.64 -31.06
N ASP A 1048 15.68 -3.96 -30.95
CA ASP A 1048 16.28 -4.84 -31.94
C ASP A 1048 15.67 -4.65 -33.33
N LEU A 1049 14.34 -4.61 -33.41
CA LEU A 1049 13.63 -4.45 -34.68
C LEU A 1049 13.68 -3.01 -35.19
N LEU A 1050 13.41 -2.03 -34.32
CA LEU A 1050 13.28 -0.63 -34.73
C LEU A 1050 14.63 0.02 -35.00
N ARG A 1051 15.68 -0.32 -34.24
CA ARG A 1051 16.95 0.42 -34.21
C ARG A 1051 18.17 -0.43 -34.55
N GLN A 1052 18.28 -1.67 -34.06
CA GLN A 1052 19.46 -2.51 -34.30
C GLN A 1052 19.41 -3.24 -35.65
N GLY A 1053 18.23 -3.30 -36.28
CA GLY A 1053 18.04 -3.89 -37.60
C GLY A 1053 17.92 -5.42 -37.59
N ALA A 1054 17.52 -6.00 -36.45
CA ALA A 1054 17.06 -7.39 -36.38
C ALA A 1054 15.82 -7.58 -37.26
N SER A 1055 15.73 -8.72 -37.92
CA SER A 1055 14.54 -9.12 -38.65
C SER A 1055 13.45 -9.61 -37.69
N TYR A 1056 12.19 -9.44 -38.08
CA TYR A 1056 11.04 -10.03 -37.37
C TYR A 1056 11.26 -11.52 -37.07
N ALA A 1057 11.82 -12.28 -38.02
CA ALA A 1057 12.09 -13.70 -37.86
C ALA A 1057 13.16 -14.01 -36.79
N GLU A 1058 14.15 -13.13 -36.61
CA GLU A 1058 15.17 -13.28 -35.56
C GLU A 1058 14.56 -13.04 -34.17
N VAL A 1059 13.75 -11.98 -34.02
CA VAL A 1059 13.13 -11.63 -32.72
C VAL A 1059 12.09 -12.67 -32.29
N ILE A 1060 11.20 -13.11 -33.20
CA ILE A 1060 10.23 -14.18 -32.85
C ILE A 1060 10.92 -15.52 -32.60
N GLY A 1061 12.09 -15.75 -33.19
CA GLY A 1061 12.82 -17.02 -33.07
C GLY A 1061 13.36 -17.29 -31.66
N ARG A 1062 13.40 -16.26 -30.80
CA ARG A 1062 13.76 -16.34 -29.38
C ARG A 1062 12.58 -16.13 -28.43
N ALA A 1063 11.39 -15.83 -28.95
CA ALA A 1063 10.19 -15.61 -28.15
C ALA A 1063 9.57 -16.94 -27.68
N PRO A 1064 8.81 -16.95 -26.57
CA PRO A 1064 7.94 -18.07 -26.23
C PRO A 1064 6.96 -18.37 -27.38
N GLU A 1065 6.78 -19.66 -27.70
CA GLU A 1065 5.78 -20.08 -28.69
C GLU A 1065 4.38 -20.04 -28.08
N PHE A 1066 3.37 -19.71 -28.89
CA PHE A 1066 1.97 -19.82 -28.50
C PHE A 1066 1.56 -21.30 -28.46
N ASP A 1067 1.00 -21.75 -27.33
CA ASP A 1067 0.48 -23.11 -27.18
C ASP A 1067 -0.78 -23.33 -28.04
N PHE A 1068 -1.61 -22.29 -28.13
CA PHE A 1068 -2.84 -22.31 -28.92
C PHE A 1068 -3.07 -20.98 -29.65
N ILE A 1069 -3.66 -21.10 -30.84
CA ILE A 1069 -4.16 -19.97 -31.62
C ILE A 1069 -5.67 -20.13 -31.75
N VAL A 1070 -6.40 -19.07 -31.41
CA VAL A 1070 -7.87 -19.03 -31.44
C VAL A 1070 -8.35 -17.94 -32.37
N GLY A 1071 -9.47 -18.16 -33.06
CA GLY A 1071 -10.02 -17.17 -34.00
C GLY A 1071 -9.27 -17.07 -35.34
N GLY A 1072 -9.65 -16.07 -36.13
CA GLY A 1072 -8.96 -15.63 -37.35
C GLY A 1072 -8.66 -16.72 -38.40
N ASP A 1073 -7.47 -16.64 -39.00
CA ASP A 1073 -6.98 -17.64 -39.97
C ASP A 1073 -6.22 -18.80 -39.30
N GLY A 1074 -6.04 -18.70 -37.99
CA GLY A 1074 -5.42 -19.73 -37.15
C GLY A 1074 -3.90 -19.76 -37.27
N GLN A 1075 -3.28 -18.67 -37.72
CA GLN A 1075 -1.84 -18.49 -37.76
C GLN A 1075 -1.43 -17.27 -36.92
N PHE A 1076 -0.18 -17.27 -36.46
CA PHE A 1076 0.46 -16.08 -35.91
C PHE A 1076 1.56 -15.69 -36.89
N GLY A 1077 1.57 -14.44 -37.33
CA GLY A 1077 2.63 -13.95 -38.19
C GLY A 1077 2.59 -12.46 -38.44
N LEU A 1078 3.58 -11.99 -39.21
CA LEU A 1078 3.75 -10.57 -39.51
C LEU A 1078 2.52 -9.94 -40.21
N ASP A 1079 1.82 -10.72 -41.04
CA ASP A 1079 0.62 -10.25 -41.73
C ASP A 1079 -0.48 -9.82 -40.76
N ASP A 1080 -0.55 -10.40 -39.55
CA ASP A 1080 -1.53 -10.04 -38.53
C ASP A 1080 -1.42 -8.59 -38.09
N PHE A 1081 -0.24 -7.99 -38.20
CA PHE A 1081 0.03 -6.61 -37.78
C PHE A 1081 0.03 -5.66 -38.97
N LEU A 1082 0.52 -6.10 -40.13
CA LEU A 1082 0.69 -5.23 -41.30
C LEU A 1082 -0.61 -4.98 -42.09
N LEU A 1083 -1.67 -5.75 -41.85
CA LEU A 1083 -2.98 -5.53 -42.47
C LEU A 1083 -3.59 -4.16 -42.15
N PHE A 1084 -3.16 -3.53 -41.06
CA PHE A 1084 -3.69 -2.27 -40.55
C PHE A 1084 -2.83 -1.04 -40.87
N ALA A 1085 -1.67 -1.25 -41.52
CA ALA A 1085 -0.64 -0.24 -41.69
C ALA A 1085 -0.69 0.52 -43.02
#